data_AF-A0A1Q9EUV7-F1
#
_entry.id   AF-A0A1Q9EUV7-F1
#
_cell.length_a   1.000
_cell.length_b   1.000
_cell.length_c   1.000
_cell.angle_alpha   90.00
_cell.angle_beta   90.00
_cell.angle_gamma   90.00
#
_symmetry.space_group_name_H-M   'P 1'
#
loop_
_entity.id
_entity.type
_entity.pdbx_description
1 polymer ?
#
loop_
_entity_poly.entity_id
_entity_poly.type
_entity_poly.pdbx_seq_one_letter_code
_entity_poly.pdbx_strand_id
1 'polypeptide(L)'
;MVKAKNKASPPMARAVLCKKEVTDEGLEMEMEGCRGYVWVAQEKTNLEEQLAKINAQLQNRKRVKAEASEPMDPEEGEDEDSEDGENETSGKYGMVYDPQTGKVLSEAAIEQRLRRACKNGKKKKATGGPKAVEMYKDVDARDELARILISAAFKRNITKYSEKKHTKKTDTIAGWYTEQAMFVQLEEINEIVEYTSTRPTLRRKYKYNAKKLQHWVDKESIGVDSSETIKGTRKEVSTNARELPEEAGCEISDIDEEEGPEGMPSGTSNRQEEDIVEKAEKTLSDMLPSMAKMHELAEKHAKELERIAANMEGMYDSLSEVLADGNANGASASGESIWTDARSRLDEPLQQSGHALKVDIDFITVTTARGTAKIPWLDPYKMVSCLGRNDKLHLLHGGNNLLEWWRRFSKVEPGHRVFAAAARGEISLQRAIPFFSHGDEGRGKKKKGILIWSLRGCVGFGTRQFKEFHSEAEQCNRMGLNMTGSMSSRFLHVAVPKSVYGKQAEPVWDDIGYNIATSYKRLEQEGFVASDGKQYYAVCVGLTGDNPFLAKIGHLERSFARVSKRSGEDVCQGICWRCLAGTPNIPFENLNLNPEWCYTVDEVLPWSQLPAFLQGLGFQDEDMRAPRFLEFDIWHKFHGGTGKHIAASTVAEILPNLDVGSIDFKFCILAKAYDSWRQKSKLTLHIGHFDRELFGMEQGYQVLPAGCWSKFDDTRILLCFLEDFLRDRALYVPTEITEEALVCIAAANRRLAMFAILC
;
A
#
# COMPACT_ATOMS: atom_id res chain seq x y z
N MET A 1 -15.15 -70.56 16.55
CA MET A 1 -16.57 -70.47 16.98
C MET A 1 -16.62 -70.27 18.48
N VAL A 2 -17.27 -69.19 18.91
CA VAL A 2 -17.73 -68.83 20.28
C VAL A 2 -16.71 -68.88 21.44
N LYS A 3 -16.37 -67.71 21.99
CA LYS A 3 -16.60 -67.37 23.41
C LYS A 3 -16.32 -65.89 23.70
N ALA A 4 -17.32 -65.25 24.31
CA ALA A 4 -17.26 -63.91 24.87
C ALA A 4 -16.34 -63.84 26.10
N LYS A 5 -15.68 -62.69 26.30
CA LYS A 5 -15.32 -62.15 27.62
C LYS A 5 -15.10 -60.63 27.55
N ASN A 6 -15.68 -59.97 28.54
CA ASN A 6 -15.72 -58.54 28.83
C ASN A 6 -14.35 -57.90 29.15
N LYS A 7 -14.25 -56.58 28.92
CA LYS A 7 -13.62 -55.54 29.79
C LYS A 7 -14.02 -54.16 29.23
N ALA A 8 -15.00 -53.49 29.86
CA ALA A 8 -14.85 -52.45 30.89
C ALA A 8 -14.50 -51.07 30.33
N SER A 9 -15.52 -50.22 30.18
CA SER A 9 -15.43 -48.78 29.87
C SER A 9 -15.47 -47.96 31.18
N PRO A 10 -14.73 -46.84 31.30
CA PRO A 10 -14.77 -46.00 32.49
C PRO A 10 -16.02 -45.09 32.51
N PRO A 11 -16.47 -44.64 33.70
CA PRO A 11 -17.72 -43.90 33.84
C PRO A 11 -17.58 -42.45 33.37
N MET A 12 -18.54 -41.99 32.57
CA MET A 12 -18.73 -40.57 32.26
C MET A 12 -19.00 -39.78 33.54
N ALA A 13 -18.17 -38.77 33.80
CA ALA A 13 -18.49 -37.72 34.76
C ALA A 13 -19.65 -36.88 34.19
N ARG A 14 -20.77 -36.85 34.91
CA ARG A 14 -21.86 -35.88 34.68
C ARG A 14 -21.32 -34.48 34.97
N ALA A 15 -21.11 -33.69 33.92
CA ALA A 15 -20.96 -32.25 34.04
C ALA A 15 -22.25 -31.66 34.63
N VAL A 16 -22.14 -31.05 35.82
CA VAL A 16 -23.19 -30.26 36.43
C VAL A 16 -23.37 -29.01 35.58
N LEU A 17 -24.48 -28.96 34.83
CA LEU A 17 -24.95 -27.75 34.16
C LEU A 17 -25.26 -26.70 35.23
N CYS A 18 -24.32 -25.78 35.45
CA CYS A 18 -24.55 -24.57 36.22
C CYS A 18 -25.48 -23.68 35.38
N LYS A 19 -26.77 -23.67 35.71
CA LYS A 19 -27.71 -22.65 35.24
C LYS A 19 -27.22 -21.30 35.78
N LYS A 20 -26.53 -20.52 34.96
CA LYS A 20 -26.34 -19.09 35.24
C LYS A 20 -27.71 -18.42 35.13
N GLU A 21 -28.22 -17.95 36.26
CA GLU A 21 -29.33 -17.00 36.29
C GLU A 21 -28.87 -15.75 35.54
N VAL A 22 -29.59 -15.39 34.48
CA VAL A 22 -29.40 -14.12 33.78
C VAL A 22 -29.95 -13.04 34.72
N THR A 23 -29.08 -12.17 35.20
CA THR A 23 -29.49 -11.01 35.99
C THR A 23 -30.18 -9.98 35.08
N ASP A 24 -31.14 -9.25 35.61
CA ASP A 24 -31.90 -8.22 34.86
C ASP A 24 -30.98 -7.18 34.20
N GLU A 25 -29.79 -6.93 34.76
CA GLU A 25 -28.75 -6.05 34.17
C GLU A 25 -28.20 -6.57 32.82
N GLY A 26 -28.17 -7.90 32.61
CA GLY A 26 -27.75 -8.49 31.33
C GLY A 26 -28.79 -8.31 30.22
N LEU A 27 -30.07 -8.34 30.59
CA LEU A 27 -31.20 -8.10 29.69
C LEU A 27 -31.31 -6.61 29.31
N GLU A 28 -30.98 -5.71 30.23
CA GLU A 28 -31.00 -4.26 29.97
C GLU A 28 -29.89 -3.84 28.99
N MET A 29 -28.70 -4.45 29.09
CA MET A 29 -27.61 -4.27 28.12
C MET A 29 -27.95 -4.79 26.72
N GLU A 30 -28.62 -5.94 26.61
CA GLU A 30 -29.08 -6.46 25.31
C GLU A 30 -30.15 -5.56 24.69
N MET A 31 -31.06 -5.01 25.51
CA MET A 31 -32.07 -4.06 25.03
C MET A 31 -31.48 -2.71 24.58
N GLU A 32 -30.44 -2.20 25.24
CA GLU A 32 -29.72 -1.00 24.77
C GLU A 32 -29.00 -1.24 23.43
N GLY A 33 -28.43 -2.44 23.24
CA GLY A 33 -27.91 -2.88 21.95
C GLY A 33 -28.98 -2.84 20.86
N CYS A 34 -30.17 -3.39 21.12
CA CYS A 34 -31.31 -3.36 20.19
C CYS A 34 -31.80 -1.94 19.89
N ARG A 35 -31.79 -1.00 20.85
CA ARG A 35 -32.15 0.41 20.61
C ARG A 35 -31.16 1.10 19.67
N GLY A 36 -29.87 0.79 19.79
CA GLY A 36 -28.85 1.26 18.84
C GLY A 36 -29.10 0.77 17.41
N TYR A 37 -29.53 -0.48 17.24
CA TYR A 37 -29.88 -1.03 15.92
C TYR A 37 -31.10 -0.36 15.29
N VAL A 38 -32.13 -0.04 16.08
CA VAL A 38 -33.33 0.66 15.59
C VAL A 38 -32.99 2.08 15.14
N TRP A 39 -32.14 2.80 15.88
CA TRP A 39 -31.70 4.15 15.50
C TRP A 39 -30.90 4.16 14.19
N VAL A 40 -29.97 3.22 14.01
CA VAL A 40 -29.18 3.10 12.76
C VAL A 40 -30.08 2.73 11.56
N ALA A 41 -31.09 1.88 11.76
CA ALA A 41 -32.05 1.55 10.71
C ALA A 41 -32.89 2.77 10.31
N GLN A 42 -33.35 3.57 11.27
CA GLN A 42 -34.11 4.79 11.04
C GLN A 42 -33.29 5.84 10.25
N GLU A 43 -32.02 6.03 10.63
CA GLU A 43 -31.15 7.01 9.97
C GLU A 43 -30.79 6.59 8.54
N LYS A 44 -30.64 5.28 8.30
CA LYS A 44 -30.48 4.74 6.95
C LYS A 44 -31.70 5.06 6.07
N THR A 45 -32.92 4.87 6.58
CA THR A 45 -34.15 5.19 5.83
C THR A 45 -34.25 6.68 5.51
N ASN A 46 -33.90 7.57 6.46
CA ASN A 46 -33.84 9.01 6.22
C ASN A 46 -32.85 9.40 5.12
N LEU A 47 -31.67 8.77 5.09
CA LEU A 47 -30.66 9.02 4.05
C LEU A 47 -31.10 8.49 2.68
N GLU A 48 -31.76 7.35 2.61
CA GLU A 48 -32.31 6.79 1.38
C GLU A 48 -33.40 7.71 0.78
N GLU A 49 -34.26 8.29 1.62
CA GLU A 49 -35.25 9.29 1.18
C GLU A 49 -34.60 10.58 0.67
N GLN A 50 -33.55 11.07 1.33
CA GLN A 50 -32.82 12.26 0.87
C GLN A 50 -32.13 12.02 -0.47
N LEU A 51 -31.53 10.84 -0.67
CA LEU A 51 -30.90 10.46 -1.93
C LEU A 51 -31.92 10.37 -3.07
N ALA A 52 -33.11 9.81 -2.79
CA ALA A 52 -34.21 9.76 -3.76
C ALA A 52 -34.66 11.17 -4.20
N LYS A 53 -34.76 12.13 -3.27
CA LYS A 53 -35.09 13.53 -3.58
C LYS A 53 -34.04 14.18 -4.48
N ILE A 54 -32.76 13.99 -4.20
CA ILE A 54 -31.65 14.53 -5.01
C ILE A 54 -31.68 13.94 -6.43
N ASN A 55 -31.89 12.62 -6.55
CA ASN A 55 -31.95 11.96 -7.86
C ASN A 55 -33.15 12.44 -8.70
N ALA A 56 -34.31 12.66 -8.07
CA ALA A 56 -35.47 13.24 -8.74
C ALA A 56 -35.17 14.66 -9.26
N GLN A 57 -34.48 15.49 -8.47
CA GLN A 57 -34.05 16.82 -8.91
C GLN A 57 -33.07 16.78 -10.09
N LEU A 58 -32.13 15.83 -10.08
CA LEU A 58 -31.17 15.64 -11.18
C LEU A 58 -31.83 15.16 -12.47
N GLN A 59 -32.80 14.24 -12.37
CA GLN A 59 -33.60 13.80 -13.52
C GLN A 59 -34.39 14.96 -14.11
N ASN A 60 -34.98 15.82 -13.28
CA ASN A 60 -35.71 16.99 -13.74
C ASN A 60 -34.79 17.98 -14.48
N ARG A 61 -33.57 18.22 -13.97
CA ARG A 61 -32.56 19.04 -14.65
C ARG A 61 -32.12 18.47 -16.00
N LYS A 62 -31.98 17.14 -16.11
CA LYS A 62 -31.64 16.48 -17.37
C LYS A 62 -32.76 16.63 -18.41
N ARG A 63 -34.01 16.54 -17.97
CA ARG A 63 -35.18 16.72 -18.83
C ARG A 63 -35.27 18.15 -19.37
N VAL A 64 -35.10 19.15 -18.50
CA VAL A 64 -35.04 20.57 -18.91
C VAL A 64 -33.90 20.83 -19.90
N LYS A 65 -32.78 20.12 -19.78
CA LYS A 65 -31.64 20.26 -20.69
C LYS A 65 -31.83 19.55 -22.03
N ALA A 66 -32.61 18.47 -22.06
CA ALA A 66 -32.93 17.73 -23.28
C ALA A 66 -34.01 18.44 -24.13
N GLU A 67 -34.91 19.19 -23.48
CA GLU A 67 -35.92 20.01 -24.16
C GLU A 67 -35.31 21.29 -24.80
N ALA A 68 -34.01 21.57 -24.61
CA ALA A 68 -33.33 22.77 -25.10
C ALA A 68 -32.40 22.54 -26.31
N SER A 69 -32.39 21.36 -26.93
CA SER A 69 -31.53 21.07 -28.09
C SER A 69 -32.32 20.38 -29.21
N GLU A 70 -32.65 21.13 -30.27
CA GLU A 70 -33.11 20.56 -31.54
C GLU A 70 -31.91 20.07 -32.39
N PRO A 71 -32.05 18.97 -33.17
CA PRO A 71 -30.97 18.41 -33.96
C PRO A 71 -30.96 18.94 -35.41
N MET A 72 -29.78 19.23 -35.95
CA MET A 72 -29.54 19.36 -37.39
C MET A 72 -29.17 18.00 -38.00
N ASP A 73 -29.78 17.71 -39.15
CA ASP A 73 -29.55 16.51 -39.96
C ASP A 73 -28.14 16.48 -40.60
N PRO A 74 -27.53 15.29 -40.79
CA PRO A 74 -26.30 15.13 -41.56
C PRO A 74 -26.58 14.79 -43.03
N GLU A 75 -25.93 15.54 -43.94
CA GLU A 75 -25.85 15.25 -45.37
C GLU A 75 -24.97 14.02 -45.67
N GLU A 76 -25.44 13.22 -46.63
CA GLU A 76 -24.77 12.09 -47.27
C GLU A 76 -23.75 12.58 -48.31
N GLY A 77 -22.65 11.84 -48.48
CA GLY A 77 -21.68 12.04 -49.55
C GLY A 77 -21.10 10.70 -49.99
N GLU A 78 -21.36 10.36 -51.26
CA GLU A 78 -20.95 9.16 -51.98
C GLU A 78 -19.57 9.33 -52.70
N ASP A 79 -19.10 8.21 -53.27
CA ASP A 79 -18.14 8.07 -54.39
C ASP A 79 -16.62 8.17 -54.08
N GLU A 80 -15.67 7.44 -54.70
CA GLU A 80 -15.67 6.60 -55.92
C GLU A 80 -14.35 5.76 -55.98
N ASP A 81 -14.34 4.74 -56.84
CA ASP A 81 -13.26 3.80 -57.17
C ASP A 81 -12.04 4.41 -57.89
N SER A 82 -10.86 3.76 -57.81
CA SER A 82 -9.93 3.65 -58.96
C SER A 82 -8.86 2.56 -58.79
N GLU A 83 -8.68 1.78 -59.85
CA GLU A 83 -7.75 0.67 -60.09
C GLU A 83 -6.30 1.07 -60.44
N ASP A 84 -5.43 0.04 -60.39
CA ASP A 84 -4.23 -0.24 -61.20
C ASP A 84 -2.85 0.40 -60.95
N GLY A 85 -1.83 -0.47 -60.97
CA GLY A 85 -0.43 -0.10 -61.22
C GLY A 85 0.62 -1.12 -60.76
N GLU A 86 0.77 -2.24 -61.47
CA GLU A 86 1.95 -3.10 -61.39
C GLU A 86 3.21 -2.34 -61.86
N ASN A 87 4.34 -2.51 -61.16
CA ASN A 87 5.64 -2.22 -61.77
C ASN A 87 6.75 -3.12 -61.18
N GLU A 88 7.22 -4.05 -62.00
CA GLU A 88 8.41 -4.85 -61.77
C GLU A 88 9.67 -3.98 -61.77
N THR A 89 10.49 -4.08 -60.72
CA THR A 89 11.93 -3.79 -60.84
C THR A 89 12.75 -4.83 -60.09
N SER A 90 13.36 -5.73 -60.85
CA SER A 90 14.41 -6.65 -60.43
C SER A 90 15.69 -5.88 -60.07
N GLY A 91 16.27 -6.10 -58.87
CA GLY A 91 17.60 -5.56 -58.59
C GLY A 91 18.15 -5.76 -57.17
N LYS A 92 18.96 -6.81 -57.00
CA LYS A 92 20.02 -7.01 -55.97
C LYS A 92 19.62 -7.09 -54.49
N TYR A 93 19.29 -8.30 -54.04
CA TYR A 93 19.37 -8.67 -52.61
C TYR A 93 20.79 -9.13 -52.23
N GLY A 94 21.34 -8.62 -51.13
CA GLY A 94 22.53 -9.25 -50.54
C GLY A 94 23.43 -8.43 -49.60
N MET A 95 23.00 -7.30 -49.02
CA MET A 95 23.81 -6.55 -48.05
C MET A 95 22.98 -6.21 -46.81
N VAL A 96 23.45 -6.60 -45.61
CA VAL A 96 22.79 -6.25 -44.34
C VAL A 96 23.41 -4.99 -43.79
N TYR A 97 22.62 -3.92 -43.72
CA TYR A 97 23.06 -2.63 -43.22
C TYR A 97 22.74 -2.47 -41.74
N ASP A 98 23.61 -1.78 -41.01
CA ASP A 98 23.30 -1.34 -39.66
C ASP A 98 22.18 -0.29 -39.69
N PRO A 99 21.02 -0.54 -39.06
CA PRO A 99 19.88 0.38 -39.12
C PRO A 99 20.15 1.76 -38.49
N GLN A 100 21.20 1.91 -37.67
CA GLN A 100 21.55 3.20 -37.07
C GLN A 100 22.58 3.98 -37.89
N THR A 101 23.42 3.31 -38.66
CA THR A 101 24.56 3.96 -39.34
C THR A 101 24.54 3.82 -40.86
N GLY A 102 23.64 2.99 -41.41
CA GLY A 102 23.54 2.74 -42.85
C GLY A 102 24.76 2.02 -43.45
N LYS A 103 25.69 1.52 -42.63
CA LYS A 103 26.89 0.82 -43.10
C LYS A 103 26.65 -0.68 -43.24
N VAL A 104 27.21 -1.30 -44.28
CA VAL A 104 27.18 -2.76 -44.46
C VAL A 104 27.89 -3.43 -43.29
N LEU A 105 27.22 -4.35 -42.61
CA LEU A 105 27.79 -5.11 -41.50
C LEU A 105 28.72 -6.20 -42.04
N SER A 106 29.92 -6.29 -41.45
CA SER A 106 30.83 -7.41 -41.74
C SER A 106 30.27 -8.73 -41.18
N GLU A 107 30.67 -9.86 -41.78
CA GLU A 107 30.22 -11.20 -41.37
C GLU A 107 30.46 -11.47 -39.87
N ALA A 108 31.60 -11.00 -39.33
CA ALA A 108 31.92 -11.08 -37.91
C ALA A 108 30.97 -10.24 -37.03
N ALA A 109 30.52 -9.07 -37.50
CA ALA A 109 29.57 -8.22 -36.78
C ALA A 109 28.16 -8.83 -36.76
N ILE A 110 27.75 -9.48 -37.86
CA ILE A 110 26.50 -10.23 -37.95
C ILE A 110 26.52 -11.41 -36.98
N GLU A 111 27.61 -12.20 -36.97
CA GLU A 111 27.78 -13.33 -36.06
C GLU A 111 27.73 -12.90 -34.58
N GLN A 112 28.40 -11.80 -34.22
CA GLN A 112 28.41 -11.30 -32.86
C GLN A 112 27.02 -10.82 -32.40
N ARG A 113 26.21 -10.24 -33.30
CA ARG A 113 24.82 -9.83 -33.01
C ARG A 113 23.90 -11.02 -32.81
N LEU A 114 24.01 -12.05 -33.65
CA LEU A 114 23.25 -13.30 -33.52
C LEU A 114 23.57 -14.02 -32.20
N ARG A 115 24.85 -14.12 -31.82
CA ARG A 115 25.26 -14.72 -30.53
C ARG A 115 24.66 -13.99 -29.31
N ARG A 116 24.53 -12.66 -29.38
CA ARG A 116 23.91 -11.85 -28.31
C ARG A 116 22.39 -12.02 -28.26
N ALA A 117 21.72 -12.15 -29.40
CA ALA A 117 20.28 -12.38 -29.47
C ALA A 117 19.89 -13.74 -28.86
N CYS A 118 20.66 -14.80 -29.12
CA CYS A 118 20.40 -16.13 -28.58
C CYS A 118 20.62 -16.24 -27.06
N LYS A 119 21.59 -15.50 -26.48
CA LYS A 119 21.85 -15.53 -25.02
C LYS A 119 20.69 -15.00 -24.16
N ASN A 120 19.79 -14.20 -24.74
CA ASN A 120 18.68 -13.58 -24.01
C ASN A 120 17.33 -14.31 -24.16
N GLY A 121 17.25 -15.34 -25.00
CA GLY A 121 16.03 -16.13 -25.20
C GLY A 121 15.96 -17.36 -24.29
N LYS A 122 15.12 -17.34 -23.25
CA LYS A 122 14.87 -18.50 -22.35
C LYS A 122 14.06 -19.64 -22.98
N LYS A 123 14.06 -19.83 -24.31
CA LYS A 123 13.36 -20.95 -24.97
C LYS A 123 14.37 -21.80 -25.78
N LYS A 124 14.44 -23.09 -25.46
CA LYS A 124 15.36 -24.13 -25.98
C LYS A 124 15.24 -24.46 -27.50
N LYS A 125 14.76 -23.56 -28.37
CA LYS A 125 14.53 -23.86 -29.80
C LYS A 125 15.23 -22.95 -30.82
N ALA A 126 15.99 -21.95 -30.41
CA ALA A 126 16.81 -21.18 -31.36
C ALA A 126 18.22 -21.78 -31.44
N THR A 127 18.63 -22.26 -32.62
CA THR A 127 19.98 -22.73 -32.93
C THR A 127 20.96 -21.55 -32.89
N GLY A 128 21.56 -21.28 -31.73
CA GLY A 128 22.66 -20.32 -31.61
C GLY A 128 24.01 -20.95 -31.94
N GLY A 129 24.91 -20.19 -32.57
CA GLY A 129 26.30 -20.62 -32.86
C GLY A 129 26.59 -20.81 -34.35
N PRO A 130 27.63 -21.58 -34.72
CA PRO A 130 28.10 -21.77 -36.11
C PRO A 130 26.98 -22.17 -37.09
N LYS A 131 25.97 -22.89 -36.61
CA LYS A 131 24.78 -23.30 -37.39
C LYS A 131 23.90 -22.13 -37.87
N ALA A 132 23.84 -21.03 -37.12
CA ALA A 132 23.14 -19.82 -37.54
C ALA A 132 23.92 -19.04 -38.62
N VAL A 133 25.25 -19.18 -38.62
CA VAL A 133 26.14 -18.60 -39.65
C VAL A 133 26.06 -19.44 -40.93
N GLU A 134 25.92 -20.75 -40.83
CA GLU A 134 25.62 -21.64 -41.96
C GLU A 134 24.26 -21.34 -42.59
N MET A 135 23.20 -21.17 -41.78
CA MET A 135 21.87 -20.73 -42.27
C MET A 135 21.92 -19.35 -42.93
N TYR A 136 22.85 -18.48 -42.56
CA TYR A 136 23.05 -17.19 -43.23
C TYR A 136 23.75 -17.33 -44.60
N LYS A 137 24.43 -18.44 -44.88
CA LYS A 137 25.00 -18.71 -46.21
C LYS A 137 23.98 -19.27 -47.19
N ASP A 138 22.90 -19.85 -46.68
CA ASP A 138 21.73 -20.30 -47.43
C ASP A 138 20.85 -19.11 -47.80
N VAL A 139 20.63 -18.90 -49.10
CA VAL A 139 19.94 -17.72 -49.65
C VAL A 139 18.47 -17.70 -49.24
N ASP A 140 17.84 -18.87 -49.13
CA ASP A 140 16.40 -18.99 -48.83
C ASP A 140 16.10 -18.81 -47.33
N ALA A 141 17.09 -19.02 -46.46
CA ALA A 141 16.95 -18.86 -45.01
C ALA A 141 17.28 -17.44 -44.51
N ARG A 142 17.82 -16.56 -45.37
CA ARG A 142 18.22 -15.19 -45.02
C ARG A 142 17.06 -14.30 -44.62
N ASP A 143 15.92 -14.44 -45.28
CA ASP A 143 14.73 -13.62 -44.99
C ASP A 143 14.16 -13.91 -43.60
N GLU A 144 14.14 -15.18 -43.20
CA GLU A 144 13.69 -15.58 -41.87
C GLU A 144 14.65 -15.09 -40.78
N LEU A 145 15.96 -15.14 -41.04
CA LEU A 145 16.98 -14.62 -40.12
C LEU A 145 16.91 -13.09 -39.99
N ALA A 146 16.67 -12.38 -41.10
CA ALA A 146 16.47 -10.93 -41.13
C ALA A 146 15.21 -10.53 -40.35
N ARG A 147 14.09 -11.26 -40.51
CA ARG A 147 12.87 -11.06 -39.72
C ARG A 147 13.11 -11.26 -38.22
N ILE A 148 13.88 -12.27 -37.82
CA ILE A 148 14.24 -12.51 -36.42
C ILE A 148 15.09 -11.37 -35.86
N LEU A 149 16.08 -10.89 -36.62
CA LEU A 149 16.95 -9.79 -36.21
C LEU A 149 16.21 -8.44 -36.15
N ILE A 150 15.32 -8.16 -37.11
CA ILE A 150 14.45 -6.98 -37.12
C ILE A 150 13.47 -7.03 -35.95
N SER A 151 12.85 -8.19 -35.68
CA SER A 151 11.95 -8.38 -34.53
C SER A 151 12.67 -8.20 -33.18
N ALA A 152 13.91 -8.69 -33.06
CA ALA A 152 14.74 -8.51 -31.87
C ALA A 152 15.19 -7.05 -31.68
N ALA A 153 15.57 -6.36 -32.77
CA ALA A 153 15.89 -4.93 -32.75
C ALA A 153 14.67 -4.07 -32.43
N PHE A 154 13.51 -4.41 -32.98
CA PHE A 154 12.22 -3.76 -32.74
C PHE A 154 11.79 -3.91 -31.29
N LYS A 155 11.85 -5.12 -30.70
CA LYS A 155 11.58 -5.32 -29.27
C LYS A 155 12.53 -4.53 -28.38
N ARG A 156 13.82 -4.46 -28.72
CA ARG A 156 14.81 -3.70 -27.94
C ARG A 156 14.59 -2.18 -28.05
N ASN A 157 14.14 -1.71 -29.21
CA ASN A 157 13.73 -0.33 -29.41
C ASN A 157 12.44 -0.02 -28.67
N ILE A 158 11.46 -0.93 -28.61
CA ILE A 158 10.25 -0.77 -27.76
C ILE A 158 10.63 -0.73 -26.28
N THR A 159 11.54 -1.58 -25.80
CA THR A 159 11.99 -1.53 -24.40
C THR A 159 12.77 -0.26 -24.10
N LYS A 160 13.66 0.21 -25.00
CA LYS A 160 14.32 1.51 -24.88
C LYS A 160 13.36 2.70 -25.00
N TYR A 161 12.31 2.59 -25.81
CA TYR A 161 11.29 3.62 -25.99
C TYR A 161 10.33 3.65 -24.77
N SER A 162 10.07 2.50 -24.16
CA SER A 162 9.38 2.34 -22.88
C SER A 162 10.20 2.90 -21.72
N GLU A 163 11.51 2.65 -21.68
CA GLU A 163 12.43 3.18 -20.66
C GLU A 163 12.73 4.68 -20.88
N LYS A 164 12.72 5.18 -22.12
CA LYS A 164 12.83 6.61 -22.45
C LYS A 164 11.50 7.37 -22.38
N LYS A 165 10.36 6.72 -22.10
CA LYS A 165 9.06 7.40 -21.99
C LYS A 165 8.88 8.21 -20.71
N HIS A 166 9.88 8.28 -19.84
CA HIS A 166 9.96 9.25 -18.74
C HIS A 166 11.14 10.20 -18.93
N THR A 167 11.04 11.10 -19.90
CA THR A 167 11.59 12.47 -19.87
C THR A 167 11.22 13.18 -21.17
N LYS A 168 9.93 13.52 -21.33
CA LYS A 168 9.59 14.69 -22.15
C LYS A 168 9.90 15.90 -21.29
N LYS A 169 10.98 16.64 -21.60
CA LYS A 169 11.20 17.96 -21.02
C LYS A 169 10.03 18.84 -21.47
N THR A 170 9.14 19.11 -20.54
CA THR A 170 8.08 20.10 -20.65
C THR A 170 8.63 21.32 -19.94
N ASP A 171 9.04 22.34 -20.70
CA ASP A 171 9.35 23.63 -20.08
C ASP A 171 8.02 24.23 -19.64
N THR A 172 7.72 24.04 -18.36
CA THR A 172 6.49 24.54 -17.76
C THR A 172 6.81 25.90 -17.16
N ILE A 173 6.35 26.97 -17.80
CA ILE A 173 6.34 28.29 -17.16
C ILE A 173 5.04 28.33 -16.35
N ALA A 174 5.16 28.16 -15.03
CA ALA A 174 4.03 28.18 -14.10
C ALA A 174 4.29 29.20 -13.00
N GLY A 175 3.28 30.01 -12.67
CA GLY A 175 3.37 31.07 -11.68
C GLY A 175 2.02 31.55 -11.19
N TRP A 176 2.02 32.21 -10.03
CA TRP A 176 0.86 32.92 -9.49
C TRP A 176 0.88 34.36 -9.99
N TYR A 177 -0.23 34.80 -10.58
CA TYR A 177 -0.41 36.15 -11.11
C TYR A 177 -1.49 36.89 -10.32
N THR A 178 -1.26 38.18 -10.06
CA THR A 178 -2.31 39.09 -9.57
C THR A 178 -3.32 39.37 -10.68
N GLU A 179 -4.51 39.85 -10.33
CA GLU A 179 -5.59 40.08 -11.29
C GLU A 179 -5.20 41.07 -12.41
N GLN A 180 -4.49 42.16 -12.08
CA GLN A 180 -3.96 43.10 -13.07
C GLN A 180 -2.85 42.50 -13.95
N ALA A 181 -1.95 41.68 -13.39
CA ALA A 181 -0.95 40.96 -14.20
C ALA A 181 -1.60 39.88 -15.09
N MET A 182 -2.74 39.33 -14.65
CA MET A 182 -3.53 38.38 -15.43
C MET A 182 -4.22 39.06 -16.61
N PHE A 183 -4.70 40.31 -16.48
CA PHE A 183 -5.31 41.05 -17.60
C PHE A 183 -4.35 41.28 -18.77
N VAL A 184 -3.08 41.60 -18.51
CA VAL A 184 -2.05 41.73 -19.57
C VAL A 184 -1.71 40.37 -20.19
N GLN A 185 -1.69 39.30 -19.40
CA GLN A 185 -1.50 37.93 -19.89
C GLN A 185 -2.74 37.39 -20.63
N LEU A 186 -3.94 37.92 -20.37
CA LEU A 186 -5.22 37.43 -20.89
C LEU A 186 -5.36 37.64 -22.41
N GLU A 187 -4.82 38.72 -22.97
CA GLU A 187 -4.77 38.91 -24.43
C GLU A 187 -3.91 37.84 -25.12
N GLU A 188 -2.68 37.62 -24.66
CA GLU A 188 -1.82 36.51 -25.13
C GLU A 188 -2.48 35.14 -24.91
N ILE A 189 -3.20 34.98 -23.79
CA ILE A 189 -3.93 33.76 -23.45
C ILE A 189 -5.08 33.50 -24.42
N ASN A 190 -5.79 34.54 -24.88
CA ASN A 190 -6.91 34.43 -25.81
C ASN A 190 -6.45 34.04 -27.21
N GLU A 191 -5.35 34.61 -27.71
CA GLU A 191 -4.72 34.19 -28.97
C GLU A 191 -4.29 32.70 -28.93
N ILE A 192 -3.75 32.27 -27.78
CA ILE A 192 -3.39 30.86 -27.56
C ILE A 192 -4.64 29.96 -27.43
N VAL A 193 -5.73 30.45 -26.83
CA VAL A 193 -7.00 29.70 -26.71
C VAL A 193 -7.62 29.49 -28.09
N GLU A 194 -7.62 30.52 -28.93
CA GLU A 194 -8.08 30.42 -30.32
C GLU A 194 -7.21 29.42 -31.11
N TYR A 195 -5.88 29.52 -31.01
CA TYR A 195 -4.96 28.58 -31.64
C TYR A 195 -5.10 27.13 -31.13
N THR A 196 -5.37 26.92 -29.84
CA THR A 196 -5.55 25.57 -29.26
C THR A 196 -6.94 24.99 -29.51
N SER A 197 -7.98 25.83 -29.66
CA SER A 197 -9.33 25.38 -30.00
C SER A 197 -9.41 24.71 -31.37
N THR A 198 -8.53 25.11 -32.29
CA THR A 198 -8.39 24.48 -33.62
C THR A 198 -7.56 23.19 -33.60
N ARG A 199 -6.96 22.80 -32.45
CA ARG A 199 -6.09 21.61 -32.31
C ARG A 199 -6.36 20.85 -31.00
N PRO A 200 -7.22 19.82 -31.00
CA PRO A 200 -7.75 19.16 -29.80
C PRO A 200 -6.74 18.37 -28.95
N THR A 201 -5.46 18.32 -29.35
CA THR A 201 -4.39 17.62 -28.62
C THR A 201 -3.70 18.45 -27.55
N LEU A 202 -3.98 19.76 -27.45
CA LEU A 202 -3.43 20.68 -26.45
C LEU A 202 -4.45 20.90 -25.31
N ARG A 203 -4.01 20.86 -24.04
CA ARG A 203 -4.88 21.06 -22.85
C ARG A 203 -4.31 22.14 -21.92
N ARG A 204 -5.17 22.92 -21.27
CA ARG A 204 -4.81 23.92 -20.24
C ARG A 204 -5.50 23.61 -18.90
N LYS A 205 -4.86 23.97 -17.78
CA LYS A 205 -5.43 23.92 -16.43
C LYS A 205 -5.26 25.28 -15.73
N TYR A 206 -6.29 25.75 -15.04
CA TYR A 206 -6.23 26.94 -14.19
C TYR A 206 -6.77 26.63 -12.79
N LYS A 207 -6.23 27.32 -11.77
CA LYS A 207 -6.74 27.29 -10.38
C LYS A 207 -6.73 28.71 -9.80
N TYR A 208 -7.80 29.07 -9.11
CA TYR A 208 -7.94 30.37 -8.43
C TYR A 208 -7.80 30.21 -6.91
N ASN A 209 -7.04 31.10 -6.27
CA ASN A 209 -6.92 31.15 -4.82
C ASN A 209 -7.62 32.41 -4.27
N ALA A 210 -8.85 32.22 -3.79
CA ALA A 210 -9.69 33.29 -3.28
C ALA A 210 -9.09 34.03 -2.06
N LYS A 211 -8.21 33.39 -1.27
CA LYS A 211 -7.59 34.03 -0.10
C LYS A 211 -6.47 35.01 -0.46
N LYS A 212 -5.87 34.86 -1.65
CA LYS A 212 -4.73 35.68 -2.09
C LYS A 212 -5.05 36.54 -3.32
N LEU A 213 -6.28 36.43 -3.86
CA LEU A 213 -6.71 37.09 -5.11
C LEU A 213 -5.72 36.85 -6.26
N GLN A 214 -5.24 35.61 -6.40
CA GLN A 214 -4.22 35.23 -7.38
C GLN A 214 -4.67 34.02 -8.20
N HIS A 215 -4.26 34.00 -9.46
CA HIS A 215 -4.53 32.92 -10.42
C HIS A 215 -3.25 32.13 -10.71
N TRP A 216 -3.37 30.80 -10.71
CA TRP A 216 -2.33 29.90 -11.19
C TRP A 216 -2.63 29.49 -12.63
N VAL A 217 -1.66 29.69 -13.51
CA VAL A 217 -1.77 29.35 -14.92
C VAL A 217 -0.64 28.40 -15.31
N ASP A 218 -0.99 27.19 -15.73
CA ASP A 218 -0.04 26.27 -16.37
C ASP A 218 -0.09 26.48 -17.89
N LYS A 219 0.99 26.99 -18.48
CA LYS A 219 1.19 26.96 -19.94
C LYS A 219 1.97 25.68 -20.29
N GLU A 220 1.26 24.65 -20.77
CA GLU A 220 1.89 23.45 -21.37
C GLU A 220 1.87 23.59 -22.90
N SER A 221 3.03 23.59 -23.56
CA SER A 221 3.13 23.39 -25.01
C SER A 221 3.75 22.03 -25.31
N ILE A 222 3.12 21.27 -26.20
CA ILE A 222 3.64 19.98 -26.67
C ILE A 222 4.27 20.23 -28.04
N GLY A 223 5.58 20.47 -28.06
CA GLY A 223 6.32 20.62 -29.32
C GLY A 223 6.54 19.27 -30.03
N VAL A 224 6.33 19.27 -31.35
CA VAL A 224 6.95 18.32 -32.29
C VAL A 224 8.07 19.12 -32.97
N ASP A 225 9.31 18.69 -32.80
CA ASP A 225 10.47 19.34 -33.44
C ASP A 225 10.39 19.17 -34.97
N SER A 226 10.31 20.29 -35.69
CA SER A 226 10.82 20.41 -37.06
C SER A 226 11.88 21.52 -37.08
N SER A 227 13.04 21.21 -37.62
CA SER A 227 14.34 21.85 -37.36
C SER A 227 14.59 23.23 -38.02
N GLU A 228 13.60 24.12 -38.18
CA GLU A 228 13.80 25.34 -38.99
C GLU A 228 13.47 26.71 -38.36
N THR A 229 13.13 26.84 -37.07
CA THR A 229 12.65 28.15 -36.56
C THR A 229 13.36 28.72 -35.33
N ILE A 230 14.70 28.61 -35.24
CA ILE A 230 15.48 29.38 -34.25
C ILE A 230 16.72 30.01 -34.88
N LYS A 231 16.50 31.06 -35.67
CA LYS A 231 17.48 32.13 -35.91
C LYS A 231 16.75 33.45 -36.03
N GLY A 232 16.71 34.21 -34.94
CA GLY A 232 16.42 35.64 -35.01
C GLY A 232 15.47 36.15 -33.94
N THR A 233 15.92 36.21 -32.68
CA THR A 233 15.57 37.31 -31.75
C THR A 233 16.36 37.13 -30.45
N ARG A 234 17.58 37.65 -30.42
CA ARG A 234 18.24 38.01 -29.16
C ARG A 234 19.04 39.27 -29.41
N LYS A 235 18.41 40.41 -29.18
CA LYS A 235 19.11 41.69 -29.02
C LYS A 235 18.29 42.62 -28.15
N GLU A 236 18.91 42.98 -27.02
CA GLU A 236 18.75 44.20 -26.19
C GLU A 236 17.32 44.47 -25.66
N VAL A 237 17.12 44.76 -24.37
CA VAL A 237 17.28 46.07 -23.72
C VAL A 237 17.28 45.79 -22.20
N SER A 238 18.38 45.95 -21.47
CA SER A 238 18.92 47.18 -20.85
C SER A 238 17.95 47.92 -19.92
N THR A 239 18.40 48.04 -18.67
CA THR A 239 17.94 48.89 -17.57
C THR A 239 17.38 50.25 -17.97
N ASN A 240 16.29 50.69 -17.33
CA ASN A 240 16.21 51.98 -16.64
C ASN A 240 14.94 52.10 -15.79
N ALA A 241 15.14 52.38 -14.50
CA ALA A 241 14.14 52.96 -13.62
C ALA A 241 13.98 54.45 -13.95
N ARG A 242 12.73 54.94 -14.01
CA ARG A 242 12.44 56.36 -13.85
C ARG A 242 10.99 56.59 -13.41
N GLU A 243 10.85 57.63 -12.61
CA GLU A 243 9.72 58.13 -11.84
C GLU A 243 8.42 58.32 -12.65
N LEU A 244 7.29 58.05 -12.00
CA LEU A 244 5.95 58.49 -12.40
C LEU A 244 5.69 59.91 -11.86
N PRO A 245 5.21 60.85 -12.68
CA PRO A 245 4.55 62.05 -12.20
C PRO A 245 3.03 61.86 -12.10
N GLU A 246 2.48 62.66 -11.21
CA GLU A 246 1.09 62.83 -10.80
C GLU A 246 0.11 63.26 -11.92
N GLU A 247 -1.17 63.06 -11.60
CA GLU A 247 -2.38 63.71 -12.11
C GLU A 247 -2.96 63.32 -13.48
N ALA A 248 -4.13 62.69 -13.43
CA ALA A 248 -5.30 63.07 -14.22
C ALA A 248 -6.58 62.59 -13.52
N GLY A 249 -7.41 63.55 -13.11
CA GLY A 249 -8.70 63.30 -12.49
C GLY A 249 -9.74 62.71 -13.45
N CYS A 250 -10.79 62.14 -12.87
CA CYS A 250 -12.05 61.99 -13.56
C CYS A 250 -13.18 62.13 -12.54
N GLU A 251 -13.99 63.16 -12.77
CA GLU A 251 -15.24 63.49 -12.10
C GLU A 251 -16.27 62.37 -12.31
N ILE A 252 -16.98 61.98 -11.26
CA ILE A 252 -18.28 61.31 -11.39
C ILE A 252 -19.26 62.04 -10.49
N SER A 253 -20.26 62.61 -11.16
CA SER A 253 -21.44 63.32 -10.67
C SER A 253 -22.46 62.39 -10.01
N ASP A 254 -23.13 62.94 -9.00
CA ASP A 254 -24.55 62.83 -8.65
C ASP A 254 -25.16 61.43 -8.43
N ILE A 255 -25.31 61.08 -7.14
CA ILE A 255 -26.33 60.14 -6.66
C ILE A 255 -27.17 60.90 -5.61
N ASP A 256 -28.44 61.12 -5.94
CA ASP A 256 -29.45 61.65 -5.04
C ASP A 256 -29.90 60.59 -4.02
N GLU A 257 -29.79 60.99 -2.76
CA GLU A 257 -30.70 60.83 -1.62
C GLU A 257 -31.70 59.66 -1.61
N GLU A 258 -31.54 58.76 -0.63
CA GLU A 258 -32.68 58.22 0.13
C GLU A 258 -32.34 58.13 1.63
N GLU A 259 -33.28 58.64 2.42
CA GLU A 259 -33.21 58.96 3.84
C GLU A 259 -33.07 57.71 4.75
N GLY A 260 -32.19 57.80 5.75
CA GLY A 260 -32.21 56.89 6.91
C GLY A 260 -33.03 57.46 8.07
N PRO A 261 -33.50 56.64 9.02
CA PRO A 261 -33.91 57.13 10.33
C PRO A 261 -32.74 57.10 11.32
N GLU A 262 -32.64 58.22 12.05
CA GLU A 262 -31.61 58.65 12.96
C GLU A 262 -31.38 57.75 14.18
N GLY A 263 -30.12 57.73 14.67
CA GLY A 263 -29.86 57.74 16.10
C GLY A 263 -28.88 56.69 16.62
N MET A 264 -27.57 56.91 16.50
CA MET A 264 -26.58 56.49 17.52
C MET A 264 -25.35 57.41 17.51
N PRO A 265 -24.75 57.71 18.68
CA PRO A 265 -23.69 58.71 18.81
C PRO A 265 -22.34 58.16 18.35
N SER A 266 -21.87 58.65 17.21
CA SER A 266 -20.50 58.46 16.71
C SER A 266 -19.52 59.32 17.50
N GLY A 267 -18.70 58.70 18.34
CA GLY A 267 -17.71 59.47 19.10
C GLY A 267 -16.71 58.68 19.92
N THR A 268 -16.33 57.46 19.52
CA THR A 268 -15.24 56.71 20.20
C THR A 268 -14.52 55.64 19.34
N SER A 269 -14.91 55.37 18.09
CA SER A 269 -14.38 54.19 17.35
C SER A 269 -12.93 54.32 16.88
N ASN A 270 -12.49 55.49 16.41
CA ASN A 270 -11.15 55.60 15.81
C ASN A 270 -10.00 55.35 16.80
N ARG A 271 -10.18 55.72 18.07
CA ARG A 271 -9.12 55.54 19.08
C ARG A 271 -8.97 54.08 19.51
N GLN A 272 -10.06 53.32 19.52
CA GLN A 272 -10.00 51.88 19.81
C GLN A 272 -9.39 51.09 18.65
N GLU A 273 -9.63 51.51 17.41
CA GLU A 273 -8.99 50.90 16.24
C GLU A 273 -7.49 51.20 16.19
N GLU A 274 -7.08 52.44 16.48
CA GLU A 274 -5.67 52.82 16.60
C GLU A 274 -4.94 52.04 17.70
N ASP A 275 -5.54 51.88 18.88
CA ASP A 275 -4.98 51.09 19.99
C ASP A 275 -4.84 49.60 19.62
N ILE A 276 -5.77 49.04 18.84
CA ILE A 276 -5.71 47.65 18.36
C ILE A 276 -4.59 47.48 17.34
N VAL A 277 -4.44 48.43 16.41
CA VAL A 277 -3.38 48.43 15.40
C VAL A 277 -2.01 48.56 16.07
N GLU A 278 -1.83 49.51 16.99
CA GLU A 278 -0.56 49.70 17.71
C GLU A 278 -0.18 48.45 18.51
N LYS A 279 -1.15 47.81 19.15
CA LYS A 279 -0.92 46.57 19.92
C LYS A 279 -0.59 45.38 19.01
N ALA A 280 -1.19 45.31 17.82
CA ALA A 280 -0.87 44.29 16.82
C ALA A 280 0.54 44.50 16.24
N GLU A 281 0.91 45.73 15.90
CA GLU A 281 2.24 46.08 15.40
C GLU A 281 3.32 45.80 16.44
N LYS A 282 3.08 46.15 17.70
CA LYS A 282 4.00 45.82 18.79
C LYS A 282 4.15 44.31 18.98
N THR A 283 3.06 43.55 18.94
CA THR A 283 3.11 42.08 19.05
C THR A 283 3.89 41.47 17.88
N LEU A 284 3.69 41.98 16.65
CA LEU A 284 4.42 41.52 15.47
C LEU A 284 5.91 41.87 15.56
N SER A 285 6.24 43.08 16.01
CA SER A 285 7.60 43.54 16.28
C SER A 285 8.30 42.67 17.31
N ASP A 286 7.61 42.30 18.39
CA ASP A 286 8.15 41.44 19.44
C ASP A 286 8.34 39.98 18.97
N MET A 287 7.54 39.51 18.01
CA MET A 287 7.64 38.15 17.43
C MET A 287 8.72 38.02 16.33
N LEU A 288 9.01 39.09 15.59
CA LEU A 288 9.94 39.09 14.46
C LEU A 288 11.34 38.51 14.81
N PRO A 289 11.99 38.88 15.93
CA PRO A 289 13.28 38.30 16.33
C PRO A 289 13.21 36.78 16.58
N SER A 290 12.10 36.30 17.16
CA SER A 290 11.90 34.86 17.41
C SER A 290 11.70 34.10 16.10
N MET A 291 10.93 34.68 15.16
CA MET A 291 10.75 34.12 13.81
C MET A 291 12.07 34.09 13.02
N ALA A 292 12.88 35.13 13.09
CA ALA A 292 14.21 35.16 12.46
C ALA A 292 15.12 34.06 13.02
N LYS A 293 15.13 33.87 14.35
CA LYS A 293 15.89 32.80 15.01
C LYS A 293 15.39 31.41 14.63
N MET A 294 14.08 31.22 14.49
CA MET A 294 13.50 29.96 13.98
C MET A 294 13.88 29.71 12.53
N HIS A 295 13.90 30.74 11.69
CA HIS A 295 14.32 30.63 10.28
C HIS A 295 15.80 30.26 10.15
N GLU A 296 16.68 30.91 10.92
CA GLU A 296 18.11 30.58 10.97
C GLU A 296 18.35 29.13 11.43
N LEU A 297 17.61 28.67 12.46
CA LEU A 297 17.67 27.30 12.92
C LEU A 297 17.18 26.31 11.84
N ALA A 298 16.10 26.65 11.14
CA ALA A 298 15.56 25.84 10.05
C ALA A 298 16.54 25.73 8.88
N GLU A 299 17.18 26.82 8.46
CA GLU A 299 18.23 26.80 7.42
C GLU A 299 19.44 25.96 7.84
N LYS A 300 19.86 26.08 9.11
CA LYS A 300 20.96 25.27 9.65
C LYS A 300 20.63 23.78 9.62
N HIS A 301 19.40 23.41 10.01
CA HIS A 301 18.94 22.02 9.94
C HIS A 301 18.81 21.53 8.48
N ALA A 302 18.34 22.37 7.56
CA ALA A 302 18.24 22.01 6.14
C ALA A 302 19.61 21.69 5.53
N LYS A 303 20.62 22.54 5.77
CA LYS A 303 22.00 22.31 5.30
C LYS A 303 22.62 21.05 5.91
N GLU A 304 22.32 20.76 7.17
CA GLU A 304 22.80 19.54 7.82
C GLU A 304 22.14 18.28 7.24
N LEU A 305 20.84 18.33 6.92
CA LEU A 305 20.14 17.24 6.25
C LEU A 305 20.67 16.99 4.84
N GLU A 306 20.98 18.05 4.07
CA GLU A 306 21.64 17.94 2.76
C GLU A 306 23.02 17.27 2.88
N ARG A 307 23.81 17.64 3.90
CA ARG A 307 25.11 17.01 4.20
C ARG A 307 24.96 15.51 4.51
N ILE A 308 23.98 15.15 5.34
CA ILE A 308 23.68 13.75 5.68
C ILE A 308 23.24 12.98 4.44
N ALA A 309 22.37 13.54 3.61
CA ALA A 309 21.91 12.91 2.37
C ALA A 309 23.08 12.63 1.41
N ALA A 310 23.97 13.60 1.21
CA ALA A 310 25.16 13.42 0.37
C ALA A 310 26.10 12.32 0.91
N ASN A 311 26.27 12.24 2.23
CA ASN A 311 27.05 11.15 2.86
C ASN A 311 26.39 9.77 2.65
N MET A 312 25.06 9.69 2.72
CA MET A 312 24.31 8.45 2.46
C MET A 312 24.44 7.99 1.01
N GLU A 313 24.37 8.93 0.04
CA GLU A 313 24.58 8.62 -1.39
C GLU A 313 26.00 8.11 -1.65
N GLY A 314 27.03 8.79 -1.15
CA GLY A 314 28.43 8.35 -1.32
C GLY A 314 28.71 6.97 -0.70
N MET A 315 28.04 6.64 0.41
CA MET A 315 28.12 5.29 0.98
C MET A 315 27.40 4.25 0.14
N TYR A 316 26.22 4.58 -0.42
CA TYR A 316 25.49 3.66 -1.28
C TYR A 316 26.31 3.32 -2.54
N ASP A 317 26.98 4.30 -3.12
CA ASP A 317 27.88 4.10 -4.26
C ASP A 317 29.07 3.20 -3.88
N SER A 318 29.72 3.47 -2.74
CA SER A 318 30.82 2.64 -2.21
C SER A 318 30.38 1.19 -1.94
N LEU A 319 29.21 0.99 -1.33
CA LEU A 319 28.62 -0.34 -1.11
C LEU A 319 28.26 -1.03 -2.42
N SER A 320 27.78 -0.27 -3.41
CA SER A 320 27.42 -0.79 -4.72
C SER A 320 28.65 -1.26 -5.50
N GLU A 321 29.77 -0.55 -5.43
CA GLU A 321 31.06 -0.95 -6.00
C GLU A 321 31.60 -2.24 -5.36
N VAL A 322 31.64 -2.31 -4.03
CA VAL A 322 32.08 -3.52 -3.31
C VAL A 322 31.21 -4.73 -3.62
N LEU A 323 29.89 -4.54 -3.76
CA LEU A 323 28.97 -5.61 -4.13
C LEU A 323 29.06 -6.01 -5.61
N ALA A 324 29.56 -5.13 -6.48
CA ALA A 324 29.79 -5.40 -7.90
C ALA A 324 31.05 -6.22 -8.13
N ASP A 325 32.09 -6.05 -7.30
CA ASP A 325 33.38 -6.75 -7.38
C ASP A 325 33.36 -8.20 -6.85
N GLY A 326 32.20 -8.86 -6.91
CA GLY A 326 31.90 -10.15 -6.28
C GLY A 326 32.79 -11.33 -6.65
N ASN A 327 34.02 -11.36 -6.12
CA ASN A 327 34.90 -12.51 -6.10
C ASN A 327 34.87 -13.14 -4.70
N ALA A 328 33.85 -13.97 -4.47
CA ALA A 328 33.45 -14.49 -3.16
C ALA A 328 34.35 -15.59 -2.57
N ASN A 329 35.65 -15.63 -2.91
CA ASN A 329 36.57 -16.67 -2.44
C ASN A 329 37.65 -16.19 -1.45
N GLY A 330 37.58 -14.94 -0.97
CA GLY A 330 38.56 -14.37 -0.03
C GLY A 330 37.92 -13.57 1.10
N ALA A 331 36.94 -14.14 1.82
CA ALA A 331 36.31 -13.48 2.96
C ALA A 331 37.03 -13.87 4.27
N SER A 332 38.06 -13.13 4.67
CA SER A 332 38.61 -13.28 6.04
C SER A 332 39.22 -12.03 6.69
N ALA A 333 39.12 -10.82 6.11
CA ALA A 333 39.58 -9.60 6.81
C ALA A 333 38.99 -8.27 6.29
N SER A 334 38.61 -8.19 5.00
CA SER A 334 38.22 -6.91 4.38
C SER A 334 36.79 -6.45 4.68
N GLY A 335 35.86 -7.37 4.96
CA GLY A 335 34.46 -7.02 5.20
C GLY A 335 34.25 -6.20 6.48
N GLU A 336 34.92 -6.60 7.57
CA GLU A 336 34.77 -5.95 8.88
C GLU A 336 35.35 -4.51 8.88
N SER A 337 36.45 -4.30 8.14
CA SER A 337 37.05 -2.97 7.92
C SER A 337 36.10 -2.01 7.18
N ILE A 338 35.41 -2.49 6.12
CA ILE A 338 34.49 -1.66 5.32
C ILE A 338 33.24 -1.29 6.13
N TRP A 339 32.68 -2.22 6.91
CA TRP A 339 31.54 -1.93 7.79
C TRP A 339 31.91 -0.95 8.90
N THR A 340 33.13 -1.05 9.44
CA THR A 340 33.63 -0.14 10.48
C THR A 340 33.83 1.27 9.93
N ASP A 341 34.36 1.42 8.71
CA ASP A 341 34.57 2.71 8.05
C ASP A 341 33.26 3.35 7.55
N ALA A 342 32.33 2.57 6.99
CA ALA A 342 31.01 3.06 6.61
C ALA A 342 30.20 3.53 7.84
N ARG A 343 30.32 2.79 8.95
CA ARG A 343 29.67 3.12 10.21
C ARG A 343 30.24 4.39 10.84
N SER A 344 31.57 4.55 10.89
CA SER A 344 32.18 5.77 11.46
C SER A 344 31.76 7.04 10.70
N ARG A 345 31.66 6.96 9.36
CA ARG A 345 31.26 8.09 8.50
C ARG A 345 29.81 8.52 8.66
N LEU A 346 28.91 7.64 9.11
CA LEU A 346 27.50 7.96 9.33
C LEU A 346 27.16 8.21 10.79
N ASP A 347 27.75 7.42 11.70
CA ASP A 347 27.47 7.51 13.13
C ASP A 347 27.85 8.89 13.66
N GLU A 348 28.99 9.45 13.23
CA GLU A 348 29.44 10.75 13.73
C GLU A 348 28.53 11.92 13.27
N PRO A 349 28.21 12.10 11.97
CA PRO A 349 27.24 13.12 11.55
C PRO A 349 25.84 12.94 12.14
N LEU A 350 25.34 11.69 12.22
CA LEU A 350 24.02 11.43 12.79
C LEU A 350 24.00 11.69 14.30
N GLN A 351 25.09 11.40 15.02
CA GLN A 351 25.22 11.76 16.44
C GLN A 351 25.33 13.27 16.62
N GLN A 352 26.17 13.94 15.83
CA GLN A 352 26.33 15.41 15.88
C GLN A 352 25.03 16.16 15.58
N SER A 353 24.19 15.62 14.69
CA SER A 353 22.88 16.19 14.34
C SER A 353 21.76 15.77 15.29
N GLY A 354 22.02 14.91 16.29
CA GLY A 354 20.99 14.40 17.20
C GLY A 354 19.98 13.46 16.53
N HIS A 355 20.31 12.94 15.36
CA HIS A 355 19.49 11.99 14.58
C HIS A 355 19.88 10.52 14.81
N ALA A 356 20.95 10.25 15.54
CA ALA A 356 21.31 8.91 16.00
C ALA A 356 21.01 8.73 17.49
N LEU A 357 20.46 7.56 17.82
CA LEU A 357 20.41 7.05 19.18
C LEU A 357 21.49 5.99 19.35
N LYS A 358 22.31 6.13 20.40
CA LYS A 358 23.33 5.13 20.73
C LYS A 358 22.68 3.93 21.40
N VAL A 359 22.25 2.96 20.58
CA VAL A 359 21.79 1.65 21.03
C VAL A 359 22.89 0.64 20.74
N ASP A 360 23.37 -0.05 21.77
CA ASP A 360 24.39 -1.07 21.60
C ASP A 360 23.82 -2.26 20.82
N ILE A 361 24.58 -2.74 19.83
CA ILE A 361 24.24 -3.94 19.05
C ILE A 361 24.79 -5.14 19.82
N ASP A 362 23.91 -6.08 20.15
CA ASP A 362 24.27 -7.35 20.77
C ASP A 362 24.32 -8.47 19.74
N PHE A 363 24.61 -9.69 20.19
CA PHE A 363 24.58 -10.89 19.36
C PHE A 363 23.73 -11.99 19.99
N ILE A 364 22.81 -12.56 19.23
CA ILE A 364 22.15 -13.83 19.58
C ILE A 364 23.03 -14.96 19.05
N THR A 365 23.31 -15.95 19.88
CA THR A 365 23.88 -17.22 19.41
C THR A 365 22.74 -18.12 18.98
N VAL A 366 22.74 -18.52 17.70
CA VAL A 366 21.73 -19.41 17.13
C VAL A 366 22.34 -20.74 16.72
N THR A 367 21.55 -21.79 16.81
CA THR A 367 21.90 -23.14 16.37
C THR A 367 21.52 -23.31 14.91
N THR A 368 22.51 -23.53 14.05
CA THR A 368 22.31 -23.80 12.62
C THR A 368 22.68 -25.25 12.31
N ALA A 369 22.30 -25.73 11.12
CA ALA A 369 22.73 -27.03 10.61
C ALA A 369 24.27 -27.19 10.51
N ARG A 370 25.03 -26.08 10.53
CA ARG A 370 26.50 -26.06 10.44
C ARG A 370 27.19 -25.77 11.78
N GLY A 371 26.44 -25.82 12.90
CA GLY A 371 26.92 -25.42 14.23
C GLY A 371 26.33 -24.08 14.67
N THR A 372 27.00 -23.39 15.59
CA THR A 372 26.50 -22.12 16.14
C THR A 372 26.89 -20.92 15.27
N ALA A 373 25.96 -19.99 15.07
CA ALA A 373 26.23 -18.70 14.44
C ALA A 373 25.88 -17.55 15.39
N LYS A 374 26.62 -16.43 15.31
CA LYS A 374 26.28 -15.20 16.03
C LYS A 374 25.56 -14.26 15.07
N ILE A 375 24.34 -13.87 15.42
CA ILE A 375 23.50 -12.97 14.64
C ILE A 375 23.43 -11.62 15.37
N PRO A 376 23.82 -10.51 14.72
CA PRO A 376 23.67 -9.19 15.32
C PRO A 376 22.19 -8.86 15.48
N TRP A 377 21.83 -8.27 16.61
CA TRP A 377 20.47 -7.83 16.88
C TRP A 377 20.47 -6.60 17.79
N LEU A 378 19.36 -5.88 17.76
CA LEU A 378 19.04 -4.81 18.70
C LEU A 378 18.10 -5.36 19.76
N ASP A 379 18.63 -5.59 20.96
CA ASP A 379 17.85 -6.00 22.12
C ASP A 379 16.68 -5.03 22.35
N PRO A 380 15.41 -5.50 22.26
CA PRO A 380 14.25 -4.64 22.45
C PRO A 380 14.29 -3.81 23.72
N TYR A 381 14.74 -4.38 24.83
CA TYR A 381 14.84 -3.70 26.12
C TYR A 381 15.79 -2.51 26.04
N LYS A 382 17.00 -2.69 25.48
CA LYS A 382 17.99 -1.63 25.31
C LYS A 382 17.49 -0.53 24.38
N MET A 383 16.86 -0.91 23.27
CA MET A 383 16.32 0.00 22.29
C MET A 383 15.20 0.88 22.87
N VAL A 384 14.18 0.27 23.50
CA VAL A 384 13.05 1.01 24.09
C VAL A 384 13.52 1.85 25.28
N SER A 385 14.43 1.34 26.11
CA SER A 385 15.05 2.13 27.19
C SER A 385 15.84 3.33 26.65
N CYS A 386 16.48 3.20 25.49
CA CYS A 386 17.16 4.31 24.84
C CYS A 386 16.17 5.36 24.33
N LEU A 387 15.04 4.94 23.75
CA LEU A 387 13.95 5.86 23.37
C LEU A 387 13.41 6.61 24.60
N GLY A 388 13.22 5.90 25.72
CA GLY A 388 12.78 6.48 27.00
C GLY A 388 13.72 7.56 27.52
N ARG A 389 15.02 7.26 27.60
CA ARG A 389 16.04 8.20 28.11
C ARG A 389 16.24 9.45 27.24
N ASN A 390 15.89 9.38 25.96
CA ASN A 390 16.06 10.47 25.00
C ASN A 390 14.75 11.20 24.66
N ASP A 391 13.69 11.01 25.45
CA ASP A 391 12.37 11.63 25.22
C ASP A 391 11.78 11.33 23.83
N LYS A 392 11.98 10.10 23.34
CA LYS A 392 11.53 9.63 22.02
C LYS A 392 10.42 8.58 22.09
N LEU A 393 9.77 8.40 23.24
CA LEU A 393 8.65 7.44 23.38
C LEU A 393 7.45 7.79 22.50
N HIS A 394 7.29 9.06 22.13
CA HIS A 394 6.26 9.48 21.17
C HIS A 394 6.37 8.75 19.82
N LEU A 395 7.53 8.20 19.44
CA LEU A 395 7.65 7.37 18.23
C LEU A 395 6.95 6.01 18.36
N LEU A 396 6.81 5.50 19.59
CA LEU A 396 6.11 4.24 19.87
C LEU A 396 4.60 4.41 20.05
N HIS A 397 4.14 5.51 20.64
CA HIS A 397 2.71 5.66 20.96
C HIS A 397 2.06 6.93 20.39
N GLY A 398 2.78 7.75 19.62
CA GLY A 398 2.23 8.95 18.96
C GLY A 398 1.71 10.04 19.89
N GLY A 399 2.06 10.04 21.17
CA GLY A 399 1.48 10.96 22.15
C GLY A 399 0.05 10.61 22.58
N ASN A 400 -0.46 9.43 22.21
CA ASN A 400 -1.84 9.03 22.53
C ASN A 400 -2.06 8.73 24.01
N ASN A 401 -3.32 8.81 24.45
CA ASN A 401 -3.76 8.46 25.80
C ASN A 401 -3.74 6.93 26.01
N LEU A 402 -2.67 6.43 26.65
CA LEU A 402 -2.48 5.00 26.89
C LEU A 402 -3.58 4.39 27.76
N LEU A 403 -4.12 5.13 28.73
CA LEU A 403 -5.17 4.61 29.61
C LEU A 403 -6.47 4.35 28.83
N GLU A 404 -6.82 5.25 27.91
CA GLU A 404 -7.97 5.05 27.02
C GLU A 404 -7.77 3.84 26.10
N TRP A 405 -6.54 3.62 25.62
CA TRP A 405 -6.21 2.42 24.84
C TRP A 405 -6.46 1.15 25.66
N TRP A 406 -5.88 1.06 26.86
CA TRP A 406 -6.05 -0.11 27.74
C TRP A 406 -7.51 -0.33 28.14
N ARG A 407 -8.29 0.74 28.33
CA ARG A 407 -9.74 0.65 28.58
C ARG A 407 -10.46 -0.01 27.40
N ARG A 408 -10.15 0.36 26.15
CA ARG A 408 -10.74 -0.30 24.96
C ARG A 408 -10.23 -1.73 24.79
N PHE A 409 -8.93 -1.95 24.99
CA PHE A 409 -8.32 -3.27 24.89
C PHE A 409 -8.90 -4.25 25.91
N SER A 410 -9.26 -3.79 27.11
CA SER A 410 -9.90 -4.63 28.13
C SER A 410 -11.26 -5.19 27.71
N LYS A 411 -11.93 -4.56 26.73
CA LYS A 411 -13.17 -5.09 26.15
C LYS A 411 -12.92 -6.20 25.13
N VAL A 412 -11.74 -6.20 24.51
CA VAL A 412 -11.35 -7.18 23.49
C VAL A 412 -10.69 -8.39 24.14
N GLU A 413 -9.76 -8.16 25.07
CA GLU A 413 -9.02 -9.23 25.77
C GLU A 413 -9.02 -8.96 27.29
N PRO A 414 -10.18 -9.13 27.97
CA PRO A 414 -10.31 -8.85 29.42
C PRO A 414 -9.38 -9.72 30.27
N GLY A 415 -8.99 -10.90 29.76
CA GLY A 415 -8.09 -11.83 30.43
C GLY A 415 -6.60 -11.51 30.31
N HIS A 416 -6.22 -10.42 29.64
CA HIS A 416 -4.81 -10.08 29.42
C HIS A 416 -4.08 -9.87 30.77
N ARG A 417 -2.90 -10.49 30.92
CA ARG A 417 -2.12 -10.52 32.17
C ARG A 417 -1.76 -9.15 32.73
N VAL A 418 -1.64 -8.15 31.86
CA VAL A 418 -1.36 -6.76 32.21
C VAL A 418 -2.41 -6.17 33.17
N PHE A 419 -3.68 -6.58 33.07
CA PHE A 419 -4.74 -6.05 33.93
C PHE A 419 -4.61 -6.60 35.35
N ALA A 420 -4.23 -7.87 35.48
CA ALA A 420 -3.94 -8.46 36.78
C ALA A 420 -2.70 -7.82 37.42
N ALA A 421 -1.64 -7.56 36.64
CA ALA A 421 -0.46 -6.84 37.12
C ALA A 421 -0.81 -5.40 37.55
N ALA A 422 -1.65 -4.71 36.79
CA ALA A 422 -2.10 -3.35 37.12
C ALA A 422 -2.93 -3.32 38.40
N ALA A 423 -3.83 -4.30 38.58
CA ALA A 423 -4.63 -4.44 39.79
C ALA A 423 -3.78 -4.72 41.04
N ARG A 424 -2.63 -5.40 40.89
CA ARG A 424 -1.64 -5.60 41.96
C ARG A 424 -0.72 -4.39 42.18
N GLY A 425 -0.83 -3.33 41.38
CA GLY A 425 0.04 -2.15 41.45
C GLY A 425 1.45 -2.37 40.89
N GLU A 426 1.68 -3.47 40.17
CA GLU A 426 3.00 -3.81 39.60
C GLU A 426 3.30 -2.99 38.34
N ILE A 427 2.27 -2.59 37.59
CA ILE A 427 2.36 -1.80 36.36
C ILE A 427 1.33 -0.67 36.35
N SER A 428 1.72 0.50 35.84
CA SER A 428 0.79 1.61 35.61
C SER A 428 0.34 1.63 34.15
N LEU A 429 -0.95 1.40 33.89
CA LEU A 429 -1.52 1.43 32.54
C LEU A 429 -1.35 2.79 31.83
N GLN A 430 -1.26 3.89 32.59
CA GLN A 430 -0.97 5.22 32.05
C GLN A 430 0.44 5.34 31.46
N ARG A 431 1.35 4.43 31.83
CA ARG A 431 2.75 4.39 31.38
C ARG A 431 3.13 3.04 30.79
N ALA A 432 2.15 2.20 30.44
CA ALA A 432 2.36 0.93 29.78
C ALA A 432 2.09 1.12 28.28
N ILE A 433 3.15 1.10 27.47
CA ILE A 433 3.08 1.31 26.03
C ILE A 433 2.72 -0.02 25.35
N PRO A 434 1.57 -0.14 24.68
CA PRO A 434 1.20 -1.35 23.96
C PRO A 434 1.91 -1.40 22.60
N PHE A 435 2.44 -2.58 22.26
CA PHE A 435 3.04 -2.81 20.95
C PHE A 435 2.74 -4.21 20.41
N PHE A 436 2.79 -4.33 19.09
CA PHE A 436 2.83 -5.60 18.39
C PHE A 436 4.26 -5.95 18.03
N SER A 437 4.62 -7.21 18.24
CA SER A 437 5.77 -7.79 17.58
C SER A 437 5.39 -8.13 16.14
N HIS A 438 6.32 -7.98 15.21
CA HIS A 438 6.09 -8.25 13.80
C HIS A 438 7.26 -9.00 13.19
N GLY A 439 6.98 -10.16 12.60
CA GLY A 439 7.95 -10.91 11.82
C GLY A 439 7.47 -11.19 10.39
N ASP A 440 8.41 -11.26 9.46
CA ASP A 440 8.16 -11.50 8.05
C ASP A 440 9.34 -12.23 7.39
N GLU A 441 9.07 -13.14 6.44
CA GLU A 441 10.09 -13.75 5.56
C GLU A 441 10.02 -13.11 4.16
N GLY A 442 10.47 -11.86 4.09
CA GLY A 442 10.51 -11.09 2.85
C GLY A 442 11.52 -11.61 1.82
N ARG A 443 11.57 -10.94 0.66
CA ARG A 443 12.55 -11.21 -0.41
C ARG A 443 13.50 -10.03 -0.57
N GLY A 444 14.81 -10.27 -0.44
CA GLY A 444 15.85 -9.27 -0.67
C GLY A 444 16.14 -9.02 -2.17
N LYS A 445 17.10 -8.12 -2.46
CA LYS A 445 17.52 -7.64 -3.81
C LYS A 445 17.83 -8.74 -4.85
N LYS A 446 18.07 -9.98 -4.42
CA LYS A 446 18.32 -11.16 -5.28
C LYS A 446 17.23 -12.23 -5.21
N LYS A 447 16.02 -11.87 -4.76
CA LYS A 447 14.89 -12.80 -4.48
C LYS A 447 15.21 -13.89 -3.45
N LYS A 448 16.32 -13.77 -2.73
CA LYS A 448 16.63 -14.63 -1.58
C LYS A 448 15.79 -14.19 -0.39
N GLY A 449 15.32 -15.16 0.39
CA GLY A 449 14.56 -14.87 1.61
C GLY A 449 15.40 -14.08 2.62
N ILE A 450 14.75 -13.23 3.38
CA ILE A 450 15.30 -12.55 4.55
C ILE A 450 14.25 -12.59 5.65
N LEU A 451 14.61 -13.13 6.81
CA LEU A 451 13.80 -13.01 8.01
C LEU A 451 14.00 -11.60 8.55
N ILE A 452 12.92 -10.89 8.82
CA ILE A 452 12.92 -9.58 9.46
C ILE A 452 12.05 -9.69 10.70
N TRP A 453 12.56 -9.17 11.83
CA TRP A 453 11.78 -9.04 13.06
C TRP A 453 11.83 -7.61 13.55
N SER A 454 10.67 -7.04 13.85
CA SER A 454 10.51 -5.67 14.29
C SER A 454 9.44 -5.53 15.37
N LEU A 455 9.44 -4.38 16.04
CA LEU A 455 8.41 -3.95 16.96
C LEU A 455 7.65 -2.77 16.35
N ARG A 456 6.33 -2.71 16.57
CA ARG A 456 5.46 -1.61 16.14
C ARG A 456 4.49 -1.25 17.27
N GLY A 457 4.38 0.02 17.61
CA GLY A 457 3.35 0.49 18.55
C GLY A 457 1.93 0.22 18.07
N CYS A 458 1.03 -0.16 18.97
CA CYS A 458 -0.39 -0.38 18.65
C CYS A 458 -1.10 0.92 18.25
N VAL A 459 -0.61 2.05 18.76
CA VAL A 459 -1.09 3.41 18.48
C VAL A 459 0.06 4.28 17.97
N GLY A 460 -0.25 5.36 17.28
CA GLY A 460 0.73 6.27 16.70
C GLY A 460 0.09 7.57 16.22
N PHE A 461 0.77 8.26 15.30
CA PHE A 461 0.34 9.57 14.81
C PHE A 461 -0.87 9.55 13.87
N GLY A 462 -1.43 8.38 13.56
CA GLY A 462 -2.50 8.23 12.58
C GLY A 462 -2.01 8.19 11.13
N THR A 463 -2.97 8.18 10.21
CA THR A 463 -2.75 8.41 8.79
C THR A 463 -2.88 9.89 8.45
N ARG A 464 -2.50 10.30 7.23
CA ARG A 464 -2.80 11.65 6.74
C ARG A 464 -4.31 11.94 6.81
N GLN A 465 -5.13 10.99 6.38
CA GLN A 465 -6.59 11.07 6.44
C GLN A 465 -7.09 11.22 7.88
N PHE A 466 -6.54 10.44 8.82
CA PHE A 466 -6.90 10.55 10.24
C PHE A 466 -6.68 11.97 10.78
N LYS A 467 -5.57 12.62 10.39
CA LYS A 467 -5.28 14.01 10.78
C LYS A 467 -6.19 15.02 10.09
N GLU A 468 -6.63 14.75 8.87
CA GLU A 468 -7.58 15.59 8.14
C GLU A 468 -9.01 15.49 8.71
N PHE A 469 -9.40 14.33 9.25
CA PHE A 469 -10.74 14.09 9.79
C PHE A 469 -10.91 14.42 11.28
N HIS A 470 -9.83 14.60 12.03
CA HIS A 470 -9.88 14.80 13.47
C HIS A 470 -9.04 16.00 13.91
N SER A 471 -9.62 16.81 14.79
CA SER A 471 -8.88 17.87 15.49
C SER A 471 -7.75 17.30 16.35
N GLU A 472 -6.73 18.09 16.66
CA GLU A 472 -5.59 17.65 17.48
C GLU A 472 -6.04 17.10 18.85
N ALA A 473 -7.03 17.73 19.49
CA ALA A 473 -7.58 17.28 20.77
C ALA A 473 -8.28 15.91 20.65
N GLU A 474 -8.95 15.64 19.53
CA GLU A 474 -9.59 14.34 19.29
C GLU A 474 -8.57 13.26 18.96
N GLN A 475 -7.48 13.59 18.26
CA GLN A 475 -6.48 12.63 17.81
C GLN A 475 -5.92 11.79 18.99
N CYS A 476 -5.62 12.44 20.12
CA CYS A 476 -5.10 11.77 21.33
C CYS A 476 -6.05 10.71 21.92
N ASN A 477 -7.37 10.89 21.77
CA ASN A 477 -8.40 9.99 22.30
C ASN A 477 -8.94 9.03 21.23
N ARG A 478 -8.86 9.39 19.95
CA ARG A 478 -9.27 8.55 18.82
C ARG A 478 -8.21 7.49 18.52
N MET A 479 -6.96 7.74 18.88
CA MET A 479 -5.83 6.80 18.80
C MET A 479 -5.51 6.39 17.37
N GLY A 480 -4.81 7.27 16.66
CA GLY A 480 -4.43 7.02 15.27
C GLY A 480 -3.53 5.79 15.12
N LEU A 481 -3.67 5.07 14.02
CA LEU A 481 -2.77 3.96 13.67
C LEU A 481 -1.36 4.47 13.36
N ASN A 482 -0.33 3.73 13.76
CA ASN A 482 1.05 4.08 13.44
C ASN A 482 1.40 3.72 11.99
N MET A 483 0.87 4.47 11.01
CA MET A 483 1.02 4.21 9.57
C MET A 483 1.73 5.32 8.79
N THR A 484 1.81 6.54 9.31
CA THR A 484 2.64 7.60 8.71
C THR A 484 4.10 7.40 9.07
N GLY A 485 4.97 7.34 8.05
CA GLY A 485 6.41 7.16 8.21
C GLY A 485 6.79 5.72 8.53
N SER A 486 7.02 4.91 7.49
CA SER A 486 7.44 3.50 7.66
C SER A 486 8.72 3.36 8.49
N MET A 487 9.60 4.36 8.41
CA MET A 487 10.88 4.40 9.14
C MET A 487 10.73 4.83 10.61
N SER A 488 9.63 5.47 10.99
CA SER A 488 9.38 5.98 12.35
C SER A 488 8.37 5.14 13.14
N SER A 489 7.75 4.15 12.49
CA SER A 489 6.66 3.34 13.06
C SER A 489 7.05 1.89 13.34
N ARG A 490 8.17 1.41 12.77
CA ARG A 490 8.66 0.04 12.91
C ARG A 490 10.12 0.03 13.31
N PHE A 491 10.42 -0.64 14.41
CA PHE A 491 11.75 -0.71 14.99
C PHE A 491 12.35 -2.09 14.73
N LEU A 492 13.34 -2.16 13.85
CA LEU A 492 13.99 -3.41 13.46
C LEU A 492 14.84 -3.96 14.62
N HIS A 493 14.62 -5.22 14.99
CA HIS A 493 15.47 -5.93 15.96
C HIS A 493 16.51 -6.79 15.27
N VAL A 494 16.11 -7.57 14.27
CA VAL A 494 17.01 -8.50 13.60
C VAL A 494 16.62 -8.66 12.14
N ALA A 495 17.63 -8.85 11.29
CA ALA A 495 17.48 -9.19 9.89
C ALA A 495 18.43 -10.34 9.55
N VAL A 496 17.89 -11.49 9.15
CA VAL A 496 18.68 -12.71 8.92
C VAL A 496 18.49 -13.20 7.49
N PRO A 497 19.54 -13.18 6.65
CA PRO A 497 19.46 -13.74 5.31
C PRO A 497 19.18 -15.25 5.34
N LYS A 498 18.38 -15.74 4.40
CA LYS A 498 18.08 -17.17 4.24
C LYS A 498 19.32 -18.06 4.05
N SER A 499 20.45 -17.50 3.63
CA SER A 499 21.71 -18.23 3.57
C SER A 499 22.27 -18.64 4.93
N VAL A 500 21.85 -17.97 6.01
CA VAL A 500 22.29 -18.28 7.39
C VAL A 500 21.52 -19.48 7.94
N TYR A 501 20.19 -19.47 7.83
CA TYR A 501 19.34 -20.53 8.38
C TYR A 501 18.98 -21.65 7.38
N GLY A 502 19.22 -21.44 6.08
CA GLY A 502 19.09 -22.48 5.07
C GLY A 502 17.68 -23.08 4.97
N LYS A 503 17.61 -24.41 4.89
CA LYS A 503 16.35 -25.18 4.84
C LYS A 503 15.82 -25.57 6.23
N GLN A 504 16.71 -25.72 7.22
CA GLN A 504 16.37 -26.04 8.61
C GLN A 504 16.31 -24.72 9.38
N ALA A 505 15.24 -23.98 9.15
CA ALA A 505 15.09 -22.62 9.64
C ALA A 505 14.65 -22.59 11.10
N GLU A 506 13.93 -23.62 11.53
CA GLU A 506 13.17 -23.67 12.77
C GLU A 506 14.03 -23.43 14.02
N PRO A 507 15.18 -24.10 14.24
CA PRO A 507 16.00 -23.84 15.42
C PRO A 507 16.53 -22.40 15.49
N VAL A 508 16.89 -21.82 14.33
CA VAL A 508 17.33 -20.42 14.25
C VAL A 508 16.20 -19.46 14.60
N TRP A 509 14.98 -19.76 14.15
CA TRP A 509 13.81 -18.95 14.42
C TRP A 509 13.39 -19.04 15.89
N ASP A 510 13.50 -20.22 16.49
CA ASP A 510 13.22 -20.46 17.91
C ASP A 510 14.22 -19.72 18.81
N ASP A 511 15.51 -19.82 18.52
CA ASP A 511 16.55 -19.09 19.28
C ASP A 511 16.33 -17.58 19.20
N ILE A 512 16.04 -17.05 18.00
CA ILE A 512 15.75 -15.62 17.82
C ILE A 512 14.46 -15.23 18.56
N GLY A 513 13.39 -15.99 18.35
CA GLY A 513 12.08 -15.73 18.92
C GLY A 513 12.11 -15.74 20.45
N TYR A 514 12.78 -16.72 21.06
CA TYR A 514 12.94 -16.82 22.51
C TYR A 514 13.69 -15.63 23.10
N ASN A 515 14.80 -15.20 22.48
CA ASN A 515 15.58 -14.06 22.95
C ASN A 515 14.80 -12.75 22.85
N ILE A 516 14.10 -12.52 21.73
CA ILE A 516 13.22 -11.35 21.55
C ILE A 516 12.09 -11.35 22.57
N ALA A 517 11.40 -12.48 22.73
CA ALA A 517 10.31 -12.64 23.68
C ALA A 517 10.73 -12.41 25.14
N THR A 518 11.89 -12.93 25.53
CA THR A 518 12.44 -12.74 26.87
C THR A 518 12.74 -11.26 27.14
N SER A 519 13.26 -10.54 26.14
CA SER A 519 13.47 -9.10 26.22
C SER A 519 12.14 -8.31 26.33
N TYR A 520 11.11 -8.71 25.59
CA TYR A 520 9.77 -8.13 25.76
C TYR A 520 9.17 -8.40 27.14
N LYS A 521 9.33 -9.62 27.66
CA LYS A 521 8.90 -9.96 29.02
C LYS A 521 9.60 -9.08 30.05
N ARG A 522 10.88 -8.79 29.85
CA ARG A 522 11.64 -7.86 30.69
C ARG A 522 11.07 -6.43 30.65
N LEU A 523 10.76 -5.93 29.45
CA LEU A 523 10.10 -4.61 29.28
C LEU A 523 8.72 -4.53 29.97
N GLU A 524 8.00 -5.64 30.06
CA GLU A 524 6.71 -5.72 30.72
C GLU A 524 6.82 -5.86 32.24
N GLN A 525 7.76 -6.66 32.74
CA GLN A 525 7.87 -6.99 34.17
C GLN A 525 8.76 -6.00 34.93
N GLU A 526 9.92 -5.66 34.37
CA GLU A 526 10.88 -4.74 34.99
C GLU A 526 10.55 -3.30 34.61
N GLY A 527 10.11 -3.06 33.37
CA GLY A 527 9.96 -1.72 32.80
C GLY A 527 11.29 -1.03 32.54
N PHE A 528 11.26 0.28 32.30
CA PHE A 528 12.44 1.13 32.10
C PHE A 528 12.18 2.56 32.60
N VAL A 529 13.24 3.27 32.98
CA VAL A 529 13.16 4.67 33.44
C VAL A 529 13.32 5.61 32.24
N ALA A 530 12.37 6.52 32.03
CA ALA A 530 12.43 7.52 30.98
C ALA A 530 13.17 8.80 31.43
N SER A 531 13.31 9.77 30.51
CA SER A 531 13.94 11.08 30.77
C SER A 531 13.28 11.88 31.89
N ASP A 532 11.98 11.66 32.15
CA ASP A 532 11.22 12.30 33.22
C ASP A 532 11.44 11.65 34.61
N GLY A 533 12.32 10.65 34.70
CA GLY A 533 12.63 9.91 35.92
C GLY A 533 11.55 8.91 36.35
N LYS A 534 10.47 8.74 35.58
CA LYS A 534 9.37 7.81 35.90
C LYS A 534 9.61 6.44 35.29
N GLN A 535 9.04 5.42 35.95
CA GLN A 535 8.98 4.07 35.43
C GLN A 535 7.90 3.95 34.35
N TYR A 536 8.31 3.51 33.16
CA TYR A 536 7.47 3.12 32.04
C TYR A 536 7.60 1.62 31.79
N TYR A 537 6.65 1.08 31.06
CA TYR A 537 6.60 -0.33 30.69
C TYR A 537 6.26 -0.41 29.21
N ALA A 538 6.70 -1.47 28.54
CA ALA A 538 6.25 -1.76 27.19
C ALA A 538 5.71 -3.19 27.16
N VAL A 539 4.49 -3.34 26.66
CA VAL A 539 3.72 -4.59 26.72
C VAL A 539 3.48 -5.10 25.31
N CYS A 540 4.02 -6.28 25.01
CA CYS A 540 3.73 -6.97 23.76
C CYS A 540 2.33 -7.57 23.86
N VAL A 541 1.40 -7.13 23.02
CA VAL A 541 0.00 -7.60 23.06
C VAL A 541 -0.32 -8.63 21.99
N GLY A 542 0.59 -8.82 21.02
CA GLY A 542 0.46 -9.85 20.00
C GLY A 542 1.67 -9.93 19.07
N LEU A 543 1.81 -11.07 18.41
CA LEU A 543 2.75 -11.33 17.33
C LEU A 543 2.00 -11.34 16.00
N THR A 544 2.37 -10.40 15.13
CA THR A 544 1.82 -10.25 13.79
C THR A 544 2.83 -10.74 12.75
N GLY A 545 2.34 -11.16 11.59
CA GLY A 545 3.17 -11.59 10.47
C GLY A 545 2.33 -12.23 9.37
N ASP A 546 2.98 -12.58 8.27
CA ASP A 546 2.31 -13.37 7.24
C ASP A 546 2.06 -14.81 7.74
N ASN A 547 1.11 -15.50 7.10
CA ASN A 547 0.75 -16.87 7.51
C ASN A 547 1.94 -17.84 7.52
N PRO A 548 2.82 -17.87 6.49
CA PRO A 548 4.02 -18.70 6.52
C PRO A 548 4.95 -18.41 7.70
N PHE A 549 5.16 -17.14 8.05
CA PHE A 549 5.97 -16.77 9.22
C PHE A 549 5.32 -17.30 10.49
N LEU A 550 4.03 -16.98 10.72
CA LEU A 550 3.30 -17.39 11.92
C LEU A 550 3.22 -18.93 12.06
N ALA A 551 3.06 -19.65 10.95
CA ALA A 551 3.05 -21.11 10.93
C ALA A 551 4.37 -21.71 11.40
N LYS A 552 5.50 -21.13 11.00
CA LYS A 552 6.83 -21.60 11.39
C LYS A 552 7.16 -21.23 12.83
N ILE A 553 7.02 -19.96 13.18
CA ILE A 553 7.38 -19.49 14.52
C ILE A 553 6.45 -20.03 15.61
N GLY A 554 5.19 -20.33 15.24
CA GLY A 554 4.20 -20.92 16.13
C GLY A 554 4.18 -22.45 16.10
N HIS A 555 5.10 -23.11 15.37
CA HIS A 555 5.09 -24.57 15.16
C HIS A 555 3.69 -25.12 14.85
N LEU A 556 2.95 -24.41 13.99
CA LEU A 556 1.54 -24.66 13.79
C LEU A 556 1.34 -25.97 13.00
N GLU A 557 0.60 -26.89 13.60
CA GLU A 557 0.14 -28.15 13.00
C GLU A 557 -0.99 -27.92 12.01
N ARG A 558 -1.70 -26.80 12.15
CA ARG A 558 -2.82 -26.41 11.31
C ARG A 558 -2.54 -25.07 10.65
N SER A 559 -2.52 -25.05 9.33
CA SER A 559 -2.33 -23.83 8.54
C SER A 559 -2.81 -24.03 7.11
N PHE A 560 -3.18 -22.94 6.43
CA PHE A 560 -3.65 -22.98 5.05
C PHE A 560 -2.66 -23.62 4.07
N ALA A 561 -1.36 -23.63 4.40
CA ALA A 561 -0.34 -24.31 3.60
C ALA A 561 -0.51 -25.85 3.57
N ARG A 562 -1.28 -26.42 4.51
CA ARG A 562 -1.59 -27.84 4.64
C ARG A 562 -2.94 -28.24 4.03
N VAL A 563 -3.60 -27.34 3.29
CA VAL A 563 -4.78 -27.70 2.49
C VAL A 563 -4.39 -28.80 1.51
N SER A 564 -5.17 -29.89 1.49
CA SER A 564 -5.01 -30.97 0.51
C SER A 564 -5.19 -30.40 -0.90
N LYS A 565 -4.22 -30.61 -1.78
CA LYS A 565 -4.25 -30.07 -3.15
C LYS A 565 -4.70 -31.11 -4.17
N ARG A 566 -4.85 -32.36 -3.75
CA ARG A 566 -5.22 -33.48 -4.62
C ARG A 566 -6.21 -34.39 -3.91
N SER A 567 -7.24 -34.81 -4.64
CA SER A 567 -8.16 -35.86 -4.19
C SER A 567 -7.40 -37.13 -3.82
N GLY A 568 -7.58 -37.63 -2.60
CA GLY A 568 -6.94 -38.86 -2.10
C GLY A 568 -5.62 -38.67 -1.34
N GLU A 569 -5.19 -37.43 -1.09
CA GLU A 569 -4.11 -37.13 -0.12
C GLU A 569 -4.55 -37.37 1.33
N ASP A 570 -3.57 -37.39 2.24
CA ASP A 570 -3.79 -37.50 3.68
C ASP A 570 -4.89 -36.54 4.17
N VAL A 571 -5.61 -37.00 5.19
CA VAL A 571 -6.66 -36.24 5.87
C VAL A 571 -6.13 -34.84 6.23
N CYS A 572 -6.79 -33.79 5.74
CA CYS A 572 -6.40 -32.42 6.06
C CYS A 572 -6.47 -32.21 7.58
N GLN A 573 -5.34 -31.84 8.18
CA GLN A 573 -5.22 -31.63 9.63
C GLN A 573 -5.89 -30.34 10.11
N GLY A 574 -6.45 -29.55 9.19
CA GLY A 574 -7.03 -28.24 9.45
C GLY A 574 -6.18 -27.11 8.87
N ILE A 575 -6.86 -26.01 8.52
CA ILE A 575 -6.30 -24.88 7.77
C ILE A 575 -6.10 -23.64 8.63
N CYS A 576 -6.61 -23.66 9.86
CA CYS A 576 -6.57 -22.56 10.82
C CYS A 576 -5.95 -23.04 12.13
N TRP A 577 -5.09 -22.22 12.75
CA TRP A 577 -4.57 -22.56 14.07
C TRP A 577 -5.57 -22.28 15.19
N ARG A 578 -6.45 -21.29 15.00
CA ARG A 578 -7.44 -20.90 16.02
C ARG A 578 -8.62 -21.86 16.09
N CYS A 579 -9.00 -22.51 15.01
CA CYS A 579 -10.18 -23.39 14.98
C CYS A 579 -9.89 -24.70 14.24
N LEU A 580 -10.88 -25.58 14.19
CA LEU A 580 -10.80 -26.88 13.50
C LEU A 580 -11.29 -26.81 12.05
N ALA A 581 -11.37 -25.61 11.45
CA ALA A 581 -11.74 -25.46 10.04
C ALA A 581 -10.83 -26.29 9.13
N GLY A 582 -11.42 -27.12 8.27
CA GLY A 582 -10.76 -27.98 7.30
C GLY A 582 -10.34 -29.36 7.82
N THR A 583 -10.66 -29.70 9.08
CA THR A 583 -10.53 -31.08 9.58
C THR A 583 -11.67 -31.95 9.05
N PRO A 584 -11.61 -33.29 9.20
CA PRO A 584 -12.78 -34.14 8.95
C PRO A 584 -14.02 -33.63 9.67
N ASN A 585 -15.11 -33.50 8.91
CA ASN A 585 -16.43 -33.05 9.39
C ASN A 585 -16.56 -31.57 9.74
N ILE A 586 -15.53 -30.73 9.56
CA ILE A 586 -15.62 -29.30 9.84
C ILE A 586 -15.17 -28.54 8.59
N PRO A 587 -16.03 -28.41 7.56
CA PRO A 587 -15.67 -27.76 6.29
C PRO A 587 -15.33 -26.29 6.52
N PHE A 588 -14.17 -25.86 6.03
CA PHE A 588 -13.76 -24.46 6.16
C PHE A 588 -14.47 -23.55 5.15
N GLU A 589 -15.03 -24.15 4.10
CA GLU A 589 -15.80 -23.52 3.03
C GLU A 589 -17.22 -23.16 3.47
N ASN A 590 -17.65 -23.63 4.64
CA ASN A 590 -18.92 -23.22 5.23
C ASN A 590 -18.82 -21.75 5.65
N LEU A 591 -19.40 -20.86 4.85
CA LEU A 591 -19.44 -19.41 5.06
C LEU A 591 -20.82 -18.92 5.54
N ASN A 592 -21.67 -19.82 6.02
CA ASN A 592 -22.95 -19.46 6.63
C ASN A 592 -22.76 -18.52 7.82
N LEU A 593 -23.86 -17.92 8.31
CA LEU A 593 -23.80 -17.04 9.48
C LEU A 593 -23.26 -17.74 10.74
N ASN A 594 -23.55 -19.03 10.86
CA ASN A 594 -23.20 -19.90 11.98
C ASN A 594 -22.42 -21.14 11.49
N PRO A 595 -21.21 -20.96 10.94
CA PRO A 595 -20.47 -22.09 10.41
C PRO A 595 -19.85 -22.90 11.56
N GLU A 596 -19.78 -24.22 11.40
CA GLU A 596 -19.40 -25.15 12.47
C GLU A 596 -18.03 -24.82 13.08
N TRP A 597 -17.07 -24.39 12.26
CA TRP A 597 -15.73 -24.05 12.72
C TRP A 597 -15.71 -22.86 13.69
N CYS A 598 -16.71 -21.96 13.69
CA CYS A 598 -16.78 -20.85 14.65
C CYS A 598 -16.87 -21.35 16.09
N TYR A 599 -17.56 -22.46 16.31
CA TYR A 599 -17.75 -23.04 17.64
C TYR A 599 -16.50 -23.76 18.14
N THR A 600 -15.55 -24.03 17.24
CA THR A 600 -14.29 -24.74 17.57
C THR A 600 -13.10 -23.81 17.82
N VAL A 601 -13.35 -22.50 17.89
CA VAL A 601 -12.31 -21.49 18.13
C VAL A 601 -11.75 -21.66 19.54
N ASP A 602 -10.43 -21.81 19.61
CA ASP A 602 -9.64 -21.98 20.84
C ASP A 602 -9.99 -23.25 21.64
N GLU A 603 -10.57 -24.27 21.00
CA GLU A 603 -10.85 -25.57 21.64
C GLU A 603 -9.63 -26.49 21.71
N VAL A 604 -8.72 -26.39 20.73
CA VAL A 604 -7.55 -27.28 20.62
C VAL A 604 -6.31 -26.46 20.33
N LEU A 605 -5.23 -26.68 21.09
CA LEU A 605 -3.94 -26.04 20.83
C LEU A 605 -3.45 -26.41 19.41
N PRO A 606 -2.82 -25.47 18.68
CA PRO A 606 -2.37 -25.72 17.32
C PRO A 606 -0.95 -26.27 17.22
N TRP A 607 -0.37 -26.72 18.34
CA TRP A 607 0.98 -27.24 18.43
C TRP A 607 1.03 -28.41 19.42
N SER A 608 1.92 -29.37 19.18
CA SER A 608 2.27 -30.41 20.17
C SER A 608 3.20 -29.89 21.27
N GLN A 609 3.94 -28.80 21.01
CA GLN A 609 4.89 -28.20 21.94
C GLN A 609 4.76 -26.68 21.91
N LEU A 610 4.77 -26.04 23.08
CA LEU A 610 4.67 -24.58 23.16
C LEU A 610 5.81 -23.91 22.36
N PRO A 611 5.50 -23.00 21.43
CA PRO A 611 6.51 -22.33 20.62
C PRO A 611 7.46 -21.48 21.47
N ALA A 612 8.74 -21.47 21.09
CA ALA A 612 9.81 -20.81 21.85
C ALA A 612 9.55 -19.32 22.10
N PHE A 613 8.94 -18.61 21.14
CA PHE A 613 8.54 -17.22 21.32
C PHE A 613 7.49 -17.05 22.44
N LEU A 614 6.47 -17.91 22.50
CA LEU A 614 5.45 -17.86 23.55
C LEU A 614 6.02 -18.30 24.91
N GLN A 615 6.90 -19.29 24.90
CA GLN A 615 7.65 -19.70 26.10
C GLN A 615 8.49 -18.54 26.67
N GLY A 616 9.22 -17.81 25.82
CA GLY A 616 10.01 -16.64 26.23
C GLY A 616 9.15 -15.51 26.82
N LEU A 617 7.89 -15.37 26.37
CA LEU A 617 6.92 -14.46 26.98
C LEU A 617 6.37 -14.98 28.31
N GLY A 618 6.58 -16.24 28.67
CA GLY A 618 6.12 -16.84 29.92
C GLY A 618 4.76 -17.55 29.85
N PHE A 619 4.25 -17.86 28.65
CA PHE A 619 3.11 -18.75 28.50
C PHE A 619 3.47 -20.17 28.98
N GLN A 620 2.44 -20.95 29.32
CA GLN A 620 2.56 -22.35 29.75
C GLN A 620 2.00 -23.27 28.66
N ASP A 621 2.42 -24.55 28.65
CA ASP A 621 2.04 -25.50 27.60
C ASP A 621 0.52 -25.67 27.45
N GLU A 622 -0.23 -25.57 28.55
CA GLU A 622 -1.69 -25.77 28.59
C GLU A 622 -2.51 -24.47 28.45
N ASP A 623 -1.88 -23.31 28.21
CA ASP A 623 -2.62 -22.04 28.12
C ASP A 623 -3.37 -21.93 26.79
N MET A 624 -4.65 -22.28 26.82
CA MET A 624 -5.59 -22.22 25.67
C MET A 624 -5.75 -20.81 25.07
N ARG A 625 -5.28 -19.75 25.74
CA ARG A 625 -5.30 -18.38 25.20
C ARG A 625 -4.02 -18.01 24.48
N ALA A 626 -2.93 -18.75 24.66
CA ALA A 626 -1.66 -18.52 23.98
C ALA A 626 -1.78 -18.45 22.43
N PRO A 627 -2.64 -19.25 21.76
CA PRO A 627 -2.84 -19.14 20.32
C PRO A 627 -3.40 -17.79 19.85
N ARG A 628 -4.08 -17.05 20.73
CA ARG A 628 -4.60 -15.70 20.42
C ARG A 628 -3.50 -14.69 20.23
N PHE A 629 -2.36 -14.90 20.89
CA PHE A 629 -1.19 -14.04 20.76
C PHE A 629 -0.60 -14.06 19.34
N LEU A 630 -0.87 -15.11 18.56
CA LEU A 630 -0.58 -15.14 17.13
C LEU A 630 -1.72 -14.44 16.39
N GLU A 631 -1.51 -13.17 16.08
CA GLU A 631 -2.54 -12.28 15.55
C GLU A 631 -2.84 -12.53 14.08
N PHE A 632 -4.11 -12.36 13.72
CA PHE A 632 -4.53 -12.53 12.34
C PHE A 632 -4.24 -11.28 11.50
N ASP A 633 -3.41 -11.44 10.47
CA ASP A 633 -3.29 -10.44 9.42
C ASP A 633 -4.37 -10.65 8.34
N ILE A 634 -5.44 -9.87 8.40
CA ILE A 634 -6.54 -9.93 7.44
C ILE A 634 -6.09 -9.68 6.00
N TRP A 635 -5.05 -8.88 5.79
CA TRP A 635 -4.52 -8.58 4.46
C TRP A 635 -3.85 -9.79 3.85
N HIS A 636 -3.05 -10.53 4.61
CA HIS A 636 -2.41 -11.74 4.09
C HIS A 636 -3.37 -12.94 4.08
N LYS A 637 -4.27 -13.05 5.05
CA LYS A 637 -5.18 -14.19 5.20
C LYS A 637 -6.35 -14.15 4.25
N PHE A 638 -7.05 -13.03 4.22
CA PHE A 638 -8.22 -12.89 3.38
C PHE A 638 -7.81 -12.32 2.03
N HIS A 639 -7.35 -11.07 1.98
CA HIS A 639 -7.04 -10.42 0.71
C HIS A 639 -5.90 -11.10 -0.06
N GLY A 640 -4.87 -11.58 0.62
CA GLY A 640 -3.73 -12.28 0.05
C GLY A 640 -3.94 -13.78 -0.15
N GLY A 641 -4.91 -14.35 0.57
CA GLY A 641 -5.18 -15.78 0.67
C GLY A 641 -6.59 -16.14 0.21
N THR A 642 -7.48 -16.49 1.14
CA THR A 642 -8.80 -17.08 0.85
C THR A 642 -9.65 -16.22 -0.08
N GLY A 643 -9.64 -14.90 0.07
CA GLY A 643 -10.39 -13.99 -0.79
C GLY A 643 -9.97 -14.06 -2.26
N LYS A 644 -8.69 -14.36 -2.55
CA LYS A 644 -8.24 -14.61 -3.93
C LYS A 644 -8.84 -15.87 -4.51
N HIS A 645 -8.89 -16.94 -3.71
CA HIS A 645 -9.50 -18.19 -4.12
C HIS A 645 -11.01 -18.04 -4.31
N ILE A 646 -11.69 -17.30 -3.43
CA ILE A 646 -13.12 -16.98 -3.60
C ILE A 646 -13.34 -16.23 -4.90
N ALA A 647 -12.61 -15.14 -5.15
CA ALA A 647 -12.79 -14.35 -6.37
C ALA A 647 -12.49 -15.17 -7.64
N ALA A 648 -11.40 -15.95 -7.66
CA ALA A 648 -11.06 -16.77 -8.82
C ALA A 648 -12.04 -17.93 -9.05
N SER A 649 -12.48 -18.59 -7.98
CA SER A 649 -13.48 -19.67 -8.07
C SER A 649 -14.83 -19.14 -8.52
N THR A 650 -15.25 -17.98 -8.03
CA THR A 650 -16.49 -17.33 -8.47
C THR A 650 -16.47 -17.04 -9.97
N VAL A 651 -15.35 -16.52 -10.48
CA VAL A 651 -15.20 -16.33 -11.93
C VAL A 651 -15.29 -17.65 -12.69
N ALA A 652 -14.62 -18.70 -12.19
CA ALA A 652 -14.69 -20.03 -12.81
C ALA A 652 -16.12 -20.60 -12.84
N GLU A 653 -16.94 -20.32 -11.81
CA GLU A 653 -18.36 -20.73 -11.75
C GLU A 653 -19.28 -19.87 -12.64
N ILE A 654 -18.96 -18.60 -12.84
CA ILE A 654 -19.71 -17.72 -13.75
C ILE A 654 -19.51 -18.15 -15.22
N LEU A 655 -18.28 -18.49 -15.61
CA LEU A 655 -17.93 -18.69 -17.02
C LEU A 655 -18.78 -19.76 -17.74
N PRO A 656 -19.08 -20.95 -17.18
CA PRO A 656 -19.96 -21.93 -17.82
C PRO A 656 -21.36 -21.39 -18.11
N ASN A 657 -21.86 -20.48 -17.28
CA ASN A 657 -23.21 -19.91 -17.34
C ASN A 657 -23.33 -18.69 -18.28
N LEU A 658 -22.25 -18.39 -19.01
CA LEU A 658 -22.29 -17.48 -20.15
C LEU A 658 -22.59 -18.31 -21.41
N ASP A 659 -23.72 -18.04 -22.07
CA ASP A 659 -24.29 -18.87 -23.15
C ASP A 659 -23.46 -18.89 -24.46
N VAL A 660 -22.30 -18.23 -24.50
CA VAL A 660 -21.60 -17.94 -25.76
C VAL A 660 -20.10 -18.13 -25.68
N GLY A 661 -19.55 -18.69 -26.77
CA GLY A 661 -18.14 -18.57 -27.16
C GLY A 661 -17.13 -19.41 -26.38
N SER A 662 -15.86 -19.22 -26.74
CA SER A 662 -14.71 -19.80 -26.07
C SER A 662 -14.49 -19.17 -24.69
N ILE A 663 -13.68 -19.81 -23.84
CA ILE A 663 -13.28 -19.23 -22.54
C ILE A 663 -12.67 -17.83 -22.69
N ASP A 664 -11.88 -17.60 -23.73
CA ASP A 664 -11.27 -16.30 -24.01
C ASP A 664 -12.34 -15.25 -24.37
N PHE A 665 -13.35 -15.64 -25.15
CA PHE A 665 -14.47 -14.74 -25.47
C PHE A 665 -15.29 -14.39 -24.23
N LYS A 666 -15.51 -15.38 -23.35
CA LYS A 666 -16.17 -15.18 -22.06
C LYS A 666 -15.41 -14.23 -21.13
N PHE A 667 -14.08 -14.33 -21.08
CA PHE A 667 -13.25 -13.35 -20.38
C PHE A 667 -13.33 -11.95 -21.01
N CYS A 668 -13.43 -11.83 -22.33
CA CYS A 668 -13.67 -10.53 -22.98
C CYS A 668 -15.01 -9.90 -22.54
N ILE A 669 -16.06 -10.70 -22.35
CA ILE A 669 -17.35 -10.22 -21.81
C ILE A 669 -17.16 -9.70 -20.38
N LEU A 670 -16.54 -10.48 -19.50
CA LEU A 670 -16.29 -10.07 -18.12
C LEU A 670 -15.39 -8.83 -18.01
N ALA A 671 -14.35 -8.74 -18.85
CA ALA A 671 -13.46 -7.58 -18.89
C ALA A 671 -14.21 -6.30 -19.30
N LYS A 672 -15.13 -6.38 -20.28
CA LYS A 672 -15.99 -5.26 -20.66
C LYS A 672 -16.96 -4.86 -19.54
N ALA A 673 -17.51 -5.83 -18.83
CA ALA A 673 -18.39 -5.59 -17.68
C ALA A 673 -17.61 -4.89 -16.55
N TYR A 674 -16.41 -5.39 -16.23
CA TYR A 674 -15.51 -4.75 -15.26
C TYR A 674 -15.12 -3.33 -15.68
N ASP A 675 -14.83 -3.11 -16.98
CA ASP A 675 -14.49 -1.79 -17.51
C ASP A 675 -15.65 -0.79 -17.41
N SER A 676 -16.88 -1.27 -17.56
CA SER A 676 -18.09 -0.47 -17.36
C SER A 676 -18.31 -0.17 -15.88
N TRP A 677 -18.10 -1.16 -15.01
CA TRP A 677 -18.21 -1.00 -13.56
C TRP A 677 -17.15 -0.05 -12.99
N ARG A 678 -15.87 -0.19 -13.37
CA ARG A 678 -14.77 0.67 -12.87
C ARG A 678 -15.00 2.14 -13.21
N GLN A 679 -15.61 2.43 -14.36
CA GLN A 679 -15.95 3.80 -14.75
C GLN A 679 -17.00 4.43 -13.81
N LYS A 680 -17.94 3.62 -13.32
CA LYS A 680 -18.96 4.02 -12.35
C LYS A 680 -18.39 4.12 -10.92
N SER A 681 -17.69 3.07 -10.45
CA SER A 681 -17.20 2.95 -9.08
C SER A 681 -15.93 3.75 -8.78
N LYS A 682 -15.17 4.10 -9.83
CA LYS A 682 -13.82 4.72 -9.74
C LYS A 682 -12.76 3.82 -9.06
N LEU A 683 -13.04 2.53 -8.89
CA LEU A 683 -12.09 1.55 -8.36
C LEU A 683 -11.36 0.85 -9.49
N THR A 684 -10.02 0.82 -9.45
CA THR A 684 -9.19 0.22 -10.51
C THR A 684 -8.21 -0.79 -9.95
N LEU A 685 -8.14 -1.97 -10.56
CA LEU A 685 -7.13 -2.98 -10.27
C LEU A 685 -5.72 -2.44 -10.51
N HIS A 686 -4.82 -2.71 -9.57
CA HIS A 686 -3.42 -2.32 -9.66
C HIS A 686 -2.66 -3.10 -10.74
N ILE A 687 -3.06 -4.34 -10.97
CA ILE A 687 -2.45 -5.21 -11.98
C ILE A 687 -2.82 -4.80 -13.42
N GLY A 688 -3.85 -3.97 -13.59
CA GLY A 688 -4.19 -3.27 -14.83
C GLY A 688 -4.82 -4.12 -15.94
N HIS A 689 -4.96 -5.43 -15.77
CA HIS A 689 -5.62 -6.34 -16.72
C HIS A 689 -6.65 -7.23 -16.02
N PHE A 690 -7.62 -7.72 -16.78
CA PHE A 690 -8.67 -8.65 -16.35
C PHE A 690 -8.77 -9.77 -17.40
N ASP A 691 -8.09 -10.88 -17.17
CA ASP A 691 -7.99 -11.99 -18.13
C ASP A 691 -7.84 -13.35 -17.42
N ARG A 692 -7.69 -14.43 -18.19
CA ARG A 692 -7.55 -15.80 -17.65
C ARG A 692 -6.29 -16.00 -16.80
N GLU A 693 -5.21 -15.28 -17.07
CA GLU A 693 -3.95 -15.43 -16.32
C GLU A 693 -4.14 -14.88 -14.90
N LEU A 694 -4.88 -13.77 -14.77
CA LEU A 694 -5.22 -13.18 -13.48
C LEU A 694 -5.89 -14.17 -12.51
N PHE A 695 -6.73 -15.06 -13.03
CA PHE A 695 -7.49 -16.04 -12.23
C PHE A 695 -6.88 -17.45 -12.24
N GLY A 696 -5.69 -17.63 -12.83
CA GLY A 696 -5.00 -18.92 -12.86
C GLY A 696 -5.66 -19.97 -13.76
N MET A 697 -6.39 -19.54 -14.79
CA MET A 697 -7.18 -20.40 -15.68
C MET A 697 -6.53 -20.59 -17.07
N GLU A 698 -5.20 -20.53 -17.17
CA GLU A 698 -4.48 -20.68 -18.45
C GLU A 698 -4.72 -22.03 -19.14
N GLN A 699 -5.01 -23.07 -18.36
CA GLN A 699 -5.28 -24.43 -18.83
C GLN A 699 -6.78 -24.77 -18.90
N GLY A 700 -7.64 -23.75 -18.86
CA GLY A 700 -9.10 -23.91 -18.83
C GLY A 700 -9.63 -24.45 -17.50
N TYR A 701 -10.76 -25.15 -17.53
CA TYR A 701 -11.48 -25.65 -16.35
C TYR A 701 -10.83 -26.86 -15.65
N GLN A 702 -9.70 -27.36 -16.16
CA GLN A 702 -9.03 -28.57 -15.63
C GLN A 702 -8.15 -28.28 -14.42
N VAL A 703 -7.94 -27.00 -14.08
CA VAL A 703 -7.08 -26.58 -12.97
C VAL A 703 -7.91 -25.77 -11.98
N LEU A 704 -7.71 -26.03 -10.69
CA LEU A 704 -8.33 -25.24 -9.62
C LEU A 704 -7.94 -23.76 -9.79
N PRO A 705 -8.92 -22.84 -9.91
CA PRO A 705 -8.64 -21.43 -10.11
C PRO A 705 -7.91 -20.82 -8.90
N ALA A 706 -6.91 -20.00 -9.19
CA ALA A 706 -6.06 -19.38 -8.17
C ALA A 706 -5.64 -17.98 -8.62
N GLY A 707 -6.02 -16.97 -7.85
CA GLY A 707 -5.70 -15.57 -8.17
C GLY A 707 -4.20 -15.29 -8.17
N CYS A 708 -3.69 -14.76 -9.28
CA CYS A 708 -2.27 -14.49 -9.52
C CYS A 708 -1.81 -13.06 -9.15
N TRP A 709 -2.72 -12.19 -8.70
CA TRP A 709 -2.37 -10.81 -8.39
C TRP A 709 -1.53 -10.68 -7.12
N SER A 710 -0.66 -9.66 -7.08
CA SER A 710 0.27 -9.44 -5.96
C SER A 710 -0.17 -8.36 -4.98
N LYS A 711 -1.07 -7.46 -5.39
CA LYS A 711 -1.58 -6.39 -4.54
C LYS A 711 -2.88 -6.82 -3.88
N PHE A 712 -2.86 -6.94 -2.56
CA PHE A 712 -3.99 -7.49 -1.81
C PHE A 712 -5.28 -6.67 -1.96
N ASP A 713 -5.20 -5.36 -2.17
CA ASP A 713 -6.40 -4.54 -2.43
C ASP A 713 -7.14 -4.93 -3.72
N ASP A 714 -6.46 -5.55 -4.70
CA ASP A 714 -7.12 -6.06 -5.91
C ASP A 714 -8.19 -7.10 -5.56
N THR A 715 -8.02 -7.87 -4.47
CA THR A 715 -9.05 -8.80 -4.00
C THR A 715 -10.31 -8.07 -3.58
N ARG A 716 -10.19 -6.96 -2.83
CA ARG A 716 -11.34 -6.15 -2.43
C ARG A 716 -12.06 -5.59 -3.66
N ILE A 717 -11.30 -5.05 -4.62
CA ILE A 717 -11.86 -4.48 -5.86
C ILE A 717 -12.59 -5.56 -6.66
N LEU A 718 -12.00 -6.75 -6.82
CA LEU A 718 -12.63 -7.87 -7.52
C LEU A 718 -13.89 -8.36 -6.81
N LEU A 719 -13.89 -8.46 -5.48
CA LEU A 719 -15.08 -8.87 -4.73
C LEU A 719 -16.21 -7.82 -4.84
N CYS A 720 -15.89 -6.53 -4.85
CA CYS A 720 -16.89 -5.48 -5.10
C CYS A 720 -17.47 -5.57 -6.53
N PHE A 721 -16.61 -5.81 -7.53
CA PHE A 721 -17.06 -6.01 -8.91
C PHE A 721 -17.94 -7.26 -9.04
N LEU A 722 -17.51 -8.40 -8.48
CA LEU A 722 -18.25 -9.66 -8.58
C LEU A 722 -19.60 -9.58 -7.85
N GLU A 723 -19.69 -8.85 -6.74
CA GLU A 723 -20.99 -8.59 -6.10
C GLU A 723 -21.93 -7.80 -7.02
N ASP A 724 -21.44 -6.75 -7.68
CA ASP A 724 -22.23 -5.95 -8.62
C ASP A 724 -22.65 -6.79 -9.85
N PHE A 725 -21.71 -7.53 -10.41
CA PHE A 725 -21.94 -8.40 -11.57
C PHE A 725 -22.96 -9.51 -11.27
N LEU A 726 -22.86 -10.19 -10.12
CA LEU A 726 -23.81 -11.24 -9.74
C LEU A 726 -25.19 -10.69 -9.37
N ARG A 727 -25.33 -9.39 -9.08
CA ARG A 727 -26.65 -8.77 -8.95
C ARG A 727 -27.26 -8.46 -10.32
N ASP A 728 -26.42 -8.22 -11.32
CA ASP A 728 -26.82 -7.97 -12.71
C ASP A 728 -26.99 -9.29 -13.48
N ARG A 729 -28.18 -9.89 -13.32
CA ARG A 729 -28.58 -11.17 -13.96
C ARG A 729 -28.79 -11.07 -15.47
N ALA A 730 -28.50 -9.93 -16.10
CA ALA A 730 -28.72 -9.75 -17.54
C ALA A 730 -27.68 -10.51 -18.40
N LEU A 731 -26.50 -10.79 -17.86
CA LEU A 731 -25.37 -11.32 -18.63
C LEU A 731 -25.07 -12.80 -18.41
N TYR A 732 -25.72 -13.46 -17.44
CA TYR A 732 -25.47 -14.86 -17.10
C TYR A 732 -26.73 -15.54 -16.56
N VAL A 733 -26.77 -16.88 -16.63
CA VAL A 733 -27.86 -17.67 -16.04
C VAL A 733 -27.54 -17.97 -14.57
N PRO A 734 -28.35 -17.52 -13.58
CA PRO A 734 -28.11 -17.84 -12.18
C PRO A 734 -28.26 -19.34 -11.90
N THR A 735 -27.31 -19.85 -11.14
CA THR A 735 -27.32 -21.18 -10.53
C THR A 735 -27.31 -21.08 -9.01
N GLU A 736 -27.67 -22.16 -8.32
CA GLU A 736 -27.56 -22.26 -6.85
C GLU A 736 -26.17 -21.85 -6.35
N ILE A 737 -25.11 -22.31 -7.03
CA ILE A 737 -23.72 -21.98 -6.70
C ILE A 737 -23.43 -20.48 -6.88
N THR A 738 -23.91 -19.85 -7.96
CA THR A 738 -23.69 -18.40 -8.14
C THR A 738 -24.46 -17.54 -7.13
N GLU A 739 -25.61 -18.01 -6.65
CA GLU A 739 -26.37 -17.35 -5.59
C GLU A 739 -25.67 -17.50 -4.23
N GLU A 740 -25.15 -18.69 -3.92
CA GLU A 740 -24.29 -18.89 -2.74
C GLU A 740 -23.04 -18.02 -2.79
N ALA A 741 -22.39 -17.92 -3.96
CA ALA A 741 -21.25 -17.04 -4.16
C ALA A 741 -21.60 -15.57 -3.92
N LEU A 742 -22.75 -15.09 -4.42
CA LEU A 742 -23.24 -13.73 -4.15
C LEU A 742 -23.42 -13.49 -2.66
N VAL A 743 -24.06 -14.42 -1.94
CA VAL A 743 -24.24 -14.32 -0.48
C VAL A 743 -22.90 -14.25 0.23
N CYS A 744 -21.96 -15.12 -0.13
CA CYS A 744 -20.63 -15.19 0.45
C CYS A 744 -19.83 -13.90 0.20
N ILE A 745 -19.83 -13.39 -1.03
CA ILE A 745 -19.12 -12.16 -1.42
C ILE A 745 -19.75 -10.94 -0.74
N ALA A 746 -21.08 -10.83 -0.73
CA ALA A 746 -21.76 -9.73 -0.07
C ALA A 746 -21.54 -9.78 1.45
N ALA A 747 -21.49 -10.97 2.06
CA ALA A 747 -21.10 -11.13 3.46
C ALA A 747 -19.64 -10.71 3.69
N ALA A 748 -18.72 -11.10 2.81
CA ALA A 748 -17.31 -10.70 2.89
C ALA A 748 -17.14 -9.19 2.76
N ASN A 749 -17.74 -8.53 1.77
CA ASN A 749 -17.67 -7.08 1.60
C ASN A 749 -18.23 -6.33 2.81
N ARG A 750 -19.36 -6.79 3.37
CA ARG A 750 -19.96 -6.19 4.58
C ARG A 750 -19.13 -6.41 5.84
N ARG A 751 -18.62 -7.63 6.05
CA ARG A 751 -17.78 -7.96 7.22
C ARG A 751 -16.40 -7.31 7.14
N LEU A 752 -15.81 -7.21 5.95
CA LEU A 752 -14.58 -6.45 5.73
C LEU A 752 -14.78 -4.96 5.97
N ALA A 753 -15.93 -4.40 5.56
CA ALA A 753 -16.29 -3.03 5.91
C ALA A 753 -16.40 -2.85 7.43
N MET A 754 -17.06 -3.78 8.15
CA MET A 754 -17.12 -3.73 9.61
C MET A 754 -15.74 -3.90 10.27
N PHE A 755 -14.89 -4.80 9.76
CA PHE A 755 -13.55 -5.00 10.31
C PHE A 755 -12.64 -3.78 10.04
N ALA A 756 -12.78 -3.14 8.88
CA ALA A 756 -12.09 -1.88 8.55
C ALA A 756 -12.62 -0.67 9.34
N ILE A 757 -13.82 -0.76 9.92
CA ILE A 757 -14.37 0.24 10.86
C ILE A 757 -13.91 -0.04 12.30
N LEU A 758 -13.62 -1.30 12.64
CA LEU A 758 -13.15 -1.73 13.97
C LEU A 758 -11.62 -1.63 14.14
N CYS A 759 -10.86 -1.70 13.05
CA CYS A 759 -9.42 -1.37 12.97
C CYS A 759 -9.21 0.12 12.76
#